data_AF-A0A3N2CY01-F1
#
_entry.id   AF-A0A3N2CY01-F1
#
_cell.length_a   1.000
_cell.length_b   1.000
_cell.length_c   1.000
_cell.angle_alpha   90.00
_cell.angle_beta   90.00
_cell.angle_gamma   90.00
#
_symmetry.space_group_name_H-M   'P 1'
#
loop_
_entity.id
_entity.type
_entity.pdbx_description
1 polymer ?
#
loop_
_entity_poly.entity_id
_entity_poly.type
_entity_poly.pdbx_seq_one_letter_code
_entity_poly.pdbx_strand_id
1 'polypeptide(L)'
;MTPTTVPARPVWGDRLVEVATWLVAWWSLLYWFGWSLDLSLWPLGRVWVVTSVLGVLGALLLARRRRSRAPSPAPREPVDGDPGRRPLVRGRSAALLRVGGTAVAGLAVALLLLAVRDWPRSGWSLLWGLPVVALVVGLLVVLVLPDPSDPADDHHPRVVRRTEHLAAAALALAVGVLALFINLPDYDDPYYVNRSVWIAEHGTAMTRDTIFGPGTFVSPYNGGIPIASVEALEGVLAHLTGISVGSLTWLVTTGIGAVGTVWAFWALARRWSLRTPLVVLVVAVAFMLLSGESRLGNFWIARMWQGKVLALTVLLPFVWVWADDLVRTRDRRRWWTMLVAGVAFVGLTSTAVILVPFLVGGMLVTALVLRHRELAVGALLLVVGPVVSGAAVVLLSTGVGDNGALRYGAETFRRVLGPDHWMVVVALVALGLTPLLVRGRAAALMAGATVLATFTVLVPPLLEVADALTGSGPILWRVLYCVPIGVLVGLLAVVRLPRWTGPLRPVAAVALPVALVGSFALAGAGLWDTTDHNGPATLTSRPTWKVDLTAKAQVEAVLDAGATGVVLLPPMAMQVLPMVTTDAYAVDPRGWYTRILAEPDAQNEQRRLLARYARDTTPRLTGEDLGRALRTLEVTVVCVTQARAERELPRLAEAGYADPRRRADMTCVTPT
;
A
#
# COMPACT_ATOMS: atom_id res chain seq x y z
N MET A 1 39.29 26.69 0.84
CA MET A 1 38.42 26.12 -0.19
C MET A 1 37.19 25.54 0.48
N THR A 2 36.13 26.31 0.58
CA THR A 2 34.82 25.86 1.08
C THR A 2 34.11 25.10 -0.04
N PRO A 3 33.79 23.80 0.11
CA PRO A 3 33.03 23.10 -0.89
C PRO A 3 31.59 23.63 -0.84
N THR A 4 31.24 24.43 -1.83
CA THR A 4 29.88 24.86 -2.10
C THR A 4 28.95 23.64 -2.08
N THR A 5 27.95 23.66 -1.20
CA THR A 5 26.88 22.66 -1.13
C THR A 5 26.05 22.74 -2.41
N VAL A 6 26.47 21.98 -3.42
CA VAL A 6 25.67 21.74 -4.62
C VAL A 6 24.40 21.01 -4.14
N PRO A 7 23.18 21.52 -4.42
CA PRO A 7 21.97 20.77 -4.14
C PRO A 7 22.09 19.42 -4.85
N ALA A 8 22.01 18.33 -4.08
CA ALA A 8 22.16 16.97 -4.58
C ALA A 8 21.23 16.82 -5.80
N ARG A 9 21.82 16.66 -6.99
CA ARG A 9 21.02 16.45 -8.21
C ARG A 9 20.11 15.26 -7.96
N PRO A 10 18.81 15.36 -8.29
CA PRO A 10 17.89 14.26 -8.07
C PRO A 10 18.41 13.02 -8.77
N VAL A 11 18.44 11.91 -8.03
CA VAL A 11 18.89 10.61 -8.54
C VAL A 11 17.91 10.19 -9.64
N TRP A 12 18.41 9.52 -10.68
CA TRP A 12 17.61 9.11 -11.83
C TRP A 12 16.32 8.37 -11.41
N GLY A 13 16.39 7.46 -10.42
CA GLY A 13 15.21 6.73 -9.95
C GLY A 13 14.17 7.61 -9.25
N ASP A 14 14.59 8.65 -8.53
CA ASP A 14 13.65 9.60 -7.89
C ASP A 14 12.84 10.36 -8.96
N ARG A 15 13.48 10.68 -10.08
CA ARG A 15 12.81 11.30 -11.24
C ARG A 15 11.87 10.33 -11.94
N LEU A 16 12.21 9.04 -12.03
CA LEU A 16 11.32 8.04 -12.62
C LEU A 16 10.02 7.90 -11.82
N VAL A 17 10.10 7.85 -10.49
CA VAL A 17 8.89 7.77 -9.65
C VAL A 17 8.08 9.07 -9.68
N GLU A 18 8.75 10.23 -9.71
CA GLU A 18 8.07 11.50 -9.94
C GLU A 18 7.32 11.50 -11.27
N VAL A 19 7.95 11.11 -12.38
CA VAL A 19 7.28 10.97 -13.68
C VAL A 19 6.13 9.98 -13.61
N ALA A 20 6.32 8.79 -13.04
CA ALA A 20 5.25 7.80 -12.88
C ALA A 20 4.04 8.37 -12.12
N THR A 21 4.29 9.16 -11.08
CA THR A 21 3.23 9.83 -10.30
C THR A 21 2.45 10.84 -11.16
N TRP A 22 3.14 11.61 -12.01
CA TRP A 22 2.50 12.48 -12.99
C TRP A 22 1.67 11.70 -14.02
N LEU A 23 2.19 10.58 -14.51
CA LEU A 23 1.48 9.74 -15.47
C LEU A 23 0.20 9.14 -14.88
N VAL A 24 0.25 8.66 -13.62
CA VAL A 24 -0.91 8.14 -12.90
C VAL A 24 -1.93 9.25 -12.65
N ALA A 25 -1.50 10.43 -12.20
CA ALA A 25 -2.42 11.55 -12.00
C ALA A 25 -3.08 11.99 -13.31
N TRP A 26 -2.31 12.04 -14.40
CA TRP A 26 -2.85 12.38 -15.72
C TRP A 26 -3.87 11.36 -16.21
N TRP A 27 -3.58 10.07 -16.04
CA TRP A 27 -4.54 9.01 -16.31
C TRP A 27 -5.81 9.16 -15.46
N SER A 28 -5.67 9.45 -14.17
CA SER A 28 -6.80 9.60 -13.24
C SER A 28 -7.75 10.69 -13.72
N LEU A 29 -7.22 11.84 -14.17
CA LEU A 29 -8.01 12.94 -14.71
C LEU A 29 -8.73 12.55 -16.01
N LEU A 30 -8.05 11.89 -16.94
CA LEU A 30 -8.65 11.40 -18.19
C LEU A 30 -9.74 10.36 -17.91
N TYR A 31 -9.49 9.47 -16.96
CA TYR A 31 -10.45 8.47 -16.54
C TYR A 31 -11.70 9.09 -15.92
N TRP A 32 -11.55 10.06 -14.99
CA TRP A 32 -12.72 10.75 -14.41
C TRP A 32 -13.48 11.57 -15.46
N PHE A 33 -12.77 12.20 -16.40
CA PHE A 33 -13.39 12.88 -17.53
C PHE A 33 -14.19 11.90 -18.39
N GLY A 34 -13.58 10.77 -18.78
CA GLY A 34 -14.23 9.74 -19.58
C GLY A 34 -15.45 9.15 -18.87
N TRP A 35 -15.30 8.79 -17.60
CA TRP A 35 -16.40 8.28 -16.78
C TRP A 35 -17.55 9.31 -16.63
N SER A 36 -17.25 10.58 -16.38
CA SER A 36 -18.27 11.63 -16.22
C SER A 36 -19.09 11.92 -17.47
N LEU A 37 -18.53 11.61 -18.65
CA LEU A 37 -19.15 11.84 -19.95
C LEU A 37 -19.56 10.54 -20.66
N ASP A 38 -19.48 9.40 -19.96
CA ASP A 38 -19.73 8.06 -20.48
C ASP A 38 -18.97 7.75 -21.79
N LEU A 39 -17.72 8.23 -21.86
CA LEU A 39 -16.84 8.01 -23.01
C LEU A 39 -16.10 6.68 -22.88
N SER A 40 -15.86 6.05 -24.03
CA SER A 40 -14.94 4.91 -24.10
C SER A 40 -13.54 5.31 -23.59
N LEU A 41 -12.98 4.46 -22.74
CA LEU A 41 -11.64 4.61 -22.18
C LEU A 41 -10.54 4.21 -23.16
N TRP A 42 -10.84 3.48 -24.25
CA TRP A 42 -9.81 3.08 -25.22
C TRP A 42 -9.20 4.26 -25.99
N PRO A 43 -10.00 5.19 -26.58
CA PRO A 43 -9.43 6.40 -27.20
C PRO A 43 -8.69 7.27 -26.17
N LEU A 44 -9.24 7.41 -24.96
CA LEU A 44 -8.58 8.16 -23.88
C LEU A 44 -7.26 7.52 -23.45
N GLY A 45 -7.18 6.19 -23.48
CA GLY A 45 -5.94 5.42 -23.33
C GLY A 45 -4.88 5.78 -24.36
N ARG A 46 -5.27 5.85 -25.63
CA ARG A 46 -4.35 6.28 -26.71
C ARG A 46 -3.90 7.71 -26.52
N VAL A 47 -4.82 8.62 -26.16
CA VAL A 47 -4.49 10.01 -25.82
C VAL A 47 -3.50 10.04 -24.66
N TRP A 48 -3.73 9.27 -23.60
CA TRP A 48 -2.83 9.16 -22.46
C TRP A 48 -1.44 8.69 -22.89
N VAL A 49 -1.32 7.61 -23.68
CA VAL A 49 -0.02 7.10 -24.16
C VAL A 49 0.71 8.18 -24.97
N VAL A 50 0.05 8.78 -25.97
CA VAL A 50 0.65 9.78 -26.85
C VAL A 50 1.11 11.00 -26.05
N THR A 51 0.23 11.57 -25.23
CA THR A 51 0.56 12.75 -24.41
C THR A 51 1.62 12.46 -23.37
N SER A 52 1.66 11.25 -22.81
CA SER A 52 2.70 10.81 -21.86
C SER A 52 4.06 10.71 -22.54
N VAL A 53 4.13 10.06 -23.71
CA VAL A 53 5.38 9.95 -24.49
C VAL A 53 5.88 11.32 -24.91
N LEU A 54 5.01 12.17 -25.47
CA LEU A 54 5.36 13.53 -25.86
C LEU A 54 5.80 14.39 -24.66
N GLY A 55 5.12 14.26 -23.52
CA GLY A 55 5.46 14.94 -22.27
C GLY A 55 6.84 14.56 -21.75
N VAL A 56 7.15 13.26 -21.72
CA VAL A 56 8.46 12.74 -21.31
C VAL A 56 9.56 13.20 -22.28
N LEU A 57 9.34 13.07 -23.59
CA LEU A 57 10.30 13.52 -24.61
C LEU A 57 10.53 15.04 -24.51
N GLY A 58 9.46 15.82 -24.38
CA GLY A 58 9.53 17.27 -24.18
C GLY A 58 10.33 17.65 -22.92
N ALA A 59 10.09 16.96 -21.80
CA ALA A 59 10.84 17.16 -20.57
C ALA A 59 12.34 16.82 -20.74
N LEU A 60 12.66 15.73 -21.45
CA LEU A 60 14.04 15.34 -21.76
C LEU A 60 14.73 16.38 -22.67
N LEU A 61 14.05 16.87 -23.70
CA LEU A 61 14.56 17.90 -24.61
C LEU A 61 14.80 19.23 -23.89
N LEU A 62 13.86 19.65 -23.04
CA LEU A 62 14.00 20.86 -22.21
C LEU A 62 15.15 20.72 -21.20
N ALA A 63 15.31 19.54 -20.60
CA ALA A 63 16.43 19.27 -19.69
C ALA A 63 17.78 19.32 -20.42
N ARG A 64 17.86 18.79 -21.64
CA ARG A 64 19.07 18.90 -22.49
C ARG A 64 19.38 20.35 -22.85
N ARG A 65 18.39 21.12 -23.34
CA ARG A 65 18.57 22.54 -23.68
C ARG A 65 19.03 23.39 -22.48
N ARG A 66 18.48 23.14 -21.30
CA ARG A 66 18.90 23.84 -20.06
C ARG A 66 20.33 23.49 -19.65
N ARG A 67 20.80 22.26 -19.89
CA ARG A 67 22.21 21.89 -19.67
C ARG A 67 23.14 22.60 -20.66
N SER A 68 22.74 22.70 -21.92
CA SER A 68 23.52 23.39 -22.96
C SER A 68 23.58 24.91 -22.78
N ARG A 69 22.54 25.51 -22.16
CA ARG A 69 22.48 26.95 -21.88
C ARG A 69 22.92 27.33 -20.46
N ALA A 70 23.35 26.37 -19.65
CA ALA A 70 23.84 26.68 -18.30
C ALA A 70 25.12 27.51 -18.46
N PRO A 71 25.14 28.79 -18.05
CA PRO A 71 26.36 29.57 -18.03
C PRO A 71 27.37 28.87 -17.12
N SER A 72 28.67 28.93 -17.46
CA SER A 72 29.74 28.57 -16.52
C SER A 72 29.45 29.21 -15.17
N PRO A 73 29.62 28.48 -14.05
CA PRO A 73 29.34 29.01 -12.73
C PRO A 73 30.17 30.28 -12.54
N ALA A 74 29.52 31.44 -12.55
CA ALA A 74 30.16 32.68 -12.19
C ALA A 74 30.71 32.52 -10.76
N PRO A 75 31.92 33.03 -10.46
CA PRO A 75 32.41 33.10 -9.10
C PRO A 75 31.35 33.83 -8.27
N ARG A 76 30.76 33.14 -7.29
CA ARG A 76 29.87 33.80 -6.34
C ARG A 76 30.74 34.73 -5.50
N GLU A 77 30.42 36.02 -5.52
CA GLU A 77 30.97 36.97 -4.57
C GLU A 77 30.74 36.47 -3.14
N PRO A 78 31.72 36.62 -2.24
CA PRO A 78 31.54 36.32 -0.84
C PRO A 78 30.40 37.21 -0.32
N VAL A 79 29.33 36.59 0.17
CA VAL A 79 28.37 37.30 1.00
C VAL A 79 29.08 37.57 2.32
N ASP A 80 29.40 38.83 2.57
CA ASP A 80 29.88 39.30 3.87
C ASP A 80 28.87 38.89 4.94
N GLY A 81 29.27 37.93 5.77
CA GLY A 81 28.53 37.53 6.94
C GLY A 81 28.71 38.57 8.02
N ASP A 82 27.64 39.30 8.34
CA ASP A 82 27.52 40.14 9.54
C ASP A 82 27.90 39.32 10.80
N PRO A 83 29.04 39.61 11.48
CA PRO A 83 29.47 38.90 12.67
C PRO A 83 28.76 39.49 13.90
N GLY A 84 27.43 39.36 13.95
CA GLY A 84 26.62 40.26 14.77
C GLY A 84 25.59 39.64 15.69
N ARG A 85 25.45 38.32 15.85
CA ARG A 85 24.51 37.73 16.82
C ARG A 85 25.03 36.47 17.50
N ARG A 86 25.67 36.66 18.67
CA ARG A 86 25.91 35.58 19.65
C ARG A 86 24.60 35.30 20.41
N PRO A 87 24.07 34.07 20.40
CA PRO A 87 23.11 33.67 21.42
C PRO A 87 23.88 33.41 22.72
N LEU A 88 23.78 34.36 23.65
CA LEU A 88 24.13 34.17 25.04
C LEU A 88 23.09 33.23 25.69
N VAL A 89 23.59 32.26 26.46
CA VAL A 89 22.92 31.40 27.46
C VAL A 89 22.13 30.17 26.94
N ARG A 90 22.66 28.96 27.23
CA ARG A 90 22.01 27.87 28.03
C ARG A 90 22.78 26.54 27.91
N GLY A 91 23.90 26.42 28.64
CA GLY A 91 24.85 25.30 28.54
C GLY A 91 24.66 24.10 29.50
N ARG A 92 23.64 24.06 30.35
CA ARG A 92 23.43 22.91 31.28
C ARG A 92 22.03 22.32 31.25
N SER A 93 20.99 23.15 31.14
CA SER A 93 19.59 22.71 31.08
C SER A 93 19.24 21.97 29.78
N ALA A 94 19.81 22.38 28.64
CA ALA A 94 19.62 21.68 27.36
C ALA A 94 20.27 20.29 27.33
N ALA A 95 21.42 20.11 27.99
CA ALA A 95 22.07 18.82 28.12
C ALA A 95 21.30 17.88 29.06
N LEU A 96 20.80 18.39 30.19
CA LEU A 96 19.95 17.63 31.11
C LEU A 96 18.61 17.23 30.49
N LEU A 97 17.98 18.09 29.69
CA LEU A 97 16.77 17.76 28.93
C LEU A 97 17.02 16.71 27.83
N ARG A 98 18.19 16.73 27.18
CA ARG A 98 18.60 15.67 26.22
C ARG A 98 18.77 14.34 26.93
N VAL A 99 19.56 14.31 28.00
CA VAL A 99 19.82 13.08 28.78
C VAL A 99 18.53 12.56 29.40
N GLY A 100 17.73 13.44 30.03
CA GLY A 100 16.43 13.10 30.60
C GLY A 100 15.43 12.60 29.56
N GLY A 101 15.32 13.27 28.41
CA GLY A 101 14.45 12.82 27.31
C GLY A 101 14.87 11.47 26.74
N THR A 102 16.17 11.24 26.54
CA THR A 102 16.68 9.93 26.10
C THR A 102 16.52 8.85 27.17
N ALA A 103 16.61 9.20 28.46
CA ALA A 103 16.43 8.25 29.56
C ALA A 103 14.96 7.86 29.74
N VAL A 104 14.02 8.80 29.59
CA VAL A 104 12.58 8.52 29.62
C VAL A 104 12.17 7.70 28.41
N ALA A 105 12.68 8.03 27.22
CA ALA A 105 12.46 7.22 26.03
C ALA A 105 13.05 5.80 26.18
N GLY A 106 14.27 5.69 26.75
CA GLY A 106 14.90 4.40 27.05
C GLY A 106 14.15 3.58 28.11
N LEU A 107 13.63 4.23 29.16
CA LEU A 107 12.80 3.61 30.19
C LEU A 107 11.46 3.15 29.61
N ALA A 108 10.84 3.94 28.75
CA ALA A 108 9.61 3.57 28.05
C ALA A 108 9.84 2.33 27.16
N VAL A 109 10.97 2.26 26.46
CA VAL A 109 11.36 1.07 25.68
C VAL A 109 11.61 -0.14 26.59
N ALA A 110 12.31 0.02 27.71
CA ALA A 110 12.54 -1.06 28.66
C ALA A 110 11.24 -1.59 29.28
N LEU A 111 10.34 -0.69 29.67
CA LEU A 111 9.01 -1.06 30.18
C LEU A 111 8.13 -1.69 29.11
N LEU A 112 8.26 -1.28 27.85
CA LEU A 112 7.56 -1.90 26.71
C LEU A 112 8.03 -3.35 26.49
N LEU A 113 9.34 -3.57 26.56
CA LEU A 113 9.95 -4.91 26.48
C LEU A 113 9.47 -5.82 27.62
N LEU A 114 9.32 -5.27 28.82
CA LEU A 114 8.77 -6.00 29.97
C LEU A 114 7.27 -6.25 29.84
N ALA A 115 6.49 -5.28 29.37
CA ALA A 115 5.03 -5.40 29.21
C ALA A 115 4.62 -6.44 28.16
N VAL A 116 5.46 -6.69 27.14
CA VAL A 116 5.22 -7.75 26.15
C VAL A 116 5.39 -9.16 26.71
N ARG A 117 6.19 -9.33 27.77
CA ARG A 117 6.32 -10.64 28.44
C ARG A 117 5.01 -11.11 29.07
N ASP A 118 4.16 -10.19 29.54
CA ASP A 118 2.92 -10.46 30.27
C ASP A 118 1.64 -10.13 29.46
N TRP A 119 1.77 -10.10 28.12
CA TRP A 119 0.76 -9.65 27.15
C TRP A 119 -0.69 -10.13 27.38
N PRO A 120 -0.99 -11.38 27.78
CA PRO A 120 -2.37 -11.85 27.79
C PRO A 120 -3.27 -11.22 28.87
N ARG A 121 -2.73 -10.59 29.92
CA ARG A 121 -3.52 -10.28 31.13
C ARG A 121 -3.83 -8.81 31.41
N SER A 122 -3.03 -7.84 30.94
CA SER A 122 -3.28 -6.41 31.25
C SER A 122 -2.44 -5.38 30.46
N GLY A 123 -1.64 -5.80 29.47
CA GLY A 123 -0.58 -4.97 28.90
C GLY A 123 -1.01 -3.83 27.97
N TRP A 124 -2.25 -3.79 27.48
CA TRP A 124 -2.64 -2.91 26.36
C TRP A 124 -2.39 -1.42 26.63
N SER A 125 -2.78 -0.93 27.81
CA SER A 125 -2.57 0.47 28.21
C SER A 125 -1.09 0.84 28.30
N LEU A 126 -0.22 -0.09 28.71
CA LEU A 126 1.23 0.10 28.74
C LEU A 126 1.84 0.06 27.34
N LEU A 127 1.36 -0.84 26.49
CA LEU A 127 1.87 -1.03 25.11
C LEU A 127 1.52 0.12 24.18
N TRP A 128 0.38 0.75 24.39
CA TRP A 128 0.00 1.95 23.67
C TRP A 128 0.54 3.22 24.36
N GLY A 129 0.48 3.28 25.69
CA GLY A 129 0.86 4.47 26.46
C GLY A 129 2.36 4.77 26.41
N LEU A 130 3.23 3.75 26.50
CA LEU A 130 4.68 3.96 26.53
C LEU A 130 5.24 4.52 25.21
N PRO A 131 4.88 4.02 24.01
CA PRO A 131 5.29 4.63 22.76
C PRO A 131 4.75 6.05 22.59
N VAL A 132 3.52 6.34 23.04
CA VAL A 132 2.94 7.70 23.00
C VAL A 132 3.72 8.64 23.92
N VAL A 133 4.06 8.21 25.14
CA VAL A 133 4.88 9.00 26.06
C VAL A 133 6.27 9.27 25.46
N ALA A 134 6.93 8.23 24.92
CA ALA A 134 8.22 8.38 24.26
C ALA A 134 8.14 9.35 23.06
N LEU A 135 7.06 9.28 22.30
CA LEU A 135 6.78 10.14 21.15
C LEU A 135 6.59 11.60 21.57
N VAL A 136 5.75 11.85 22.58
CA VAL A 136 5.49 13.20 23.10
C VAL A 136 6.77 13.80 23.67
N VAL A 137 7.52 13.03 24.48
CA VAL A 137 8.82 13.47 25.00
C VAL A 137 9.80 13.75 23.87
N GLY A 138 9.86 12.89 22.85
CA GLY A 138 10.70 13.09 21.68
C GLY A 138 10.35 14.35 20.90
N LEU A 139 9.06 14.63 20.70
CA LEU A 139 8.58 15.86 20.08
C LEU A 139 8.97 17.08 20.91
N LEU A 140 8.76 17.06 22.23
CA LEU A 140 9.16 18.15 23.14
C LEU A 140 10.67 18.39 23.08
N VAL A 141 11.48 17.34 23.05
CA VAL A 141 12.94 17.39 22.87
C VAL A 141 13.29 18.11 21.56
N VAL A 142 12.68 17.72 20.43
CA VAL A 142 12.92 18.36 19.12
C VAL A 142 12.45 19.83 19.08
N LEU A 143 11.37 20.16 19.80
CA LEU A 143 10.83 21.52 19.88
C LEU A 143 11.71 22.45 20.71
N VAL A 144 12.09 22.00 21.91
CA VAL A 144 12.76 22.82 22.94
C VAL A 144 14.25 22.96 22.67
N LEU A 145 14.89 21.92 22.14
CA LEU A 145 16.33 21.94 21.98
C LEU A 145 16.73 22.63 20.66
N PRO A 146 17.85 23.38 20.68
CA PRO A 146 18.46 23.85 19.44
C PRO A 146 18.77 22.65 18.55
N ASP A 147 18.55 22.81 17.26
CA ASP A 147 18.91 21.80 16.27
C ASP A 147 20.42 21.53 16.42
N PRO A 148 20.86 20.31 16.79
CA PRO A 148 22.29 20.00 16.87
C PRO A 148 23.00 20.09 15.50
N SER A 149 22.28 20.40 14.43
CA SER A 149 22.80 20.68 13.08
C SER A 149 23.45 22.07 12.89
N ASP A 150 23.70 22.84 13.95
CA ASP A 150 24.33 24.18 13.90
C ASP A 150 25.79 24.15 14.44
N PRO A 151 26.70 25.02 13.97
CA PRO A 151 27.70 24.81 12.92
C PRO A 151 29.03 24.19 13.39
N ALA A 152 29.13 23.70 14.64
CA ALA A 152 30.40 23.26 15.22
C ALA A 152 30.71 21.75 15.03
N ASP A 153 29.75 20.95 14.60
CA ASP A 153 29.96 19.53 14.26
C ASP A 153 30.03 19.39 12.73
N ASP A 154 31.26 19.54 12.23
CA ASP A 154 31.66 19.55 10.82
C ASP A 154 31.38 18.20 10.14
N HIS A 155 30.10 17.88 9.91
CA HIS A 155 29.67 16.74 9.12
C HIS A 155 28.86 17.26 7.94
N HIS A 156 29.58 17.56 6.86
CA HIS A 156 29.02 17.65 5.53
C HIS A 156 27.95 16.56 5.33
N PRO A 157 26.80 16.87 4.71
CA PRO A 157 25.79 15.87 4.40
C PRO A 157 26.49 14.71 3.70
N ARG A 158 26.43 13.50 4.29
CA ARG A 158 27.12 12.33 3.75
C ARG A 158 26.72 12.20 2.29
N VAL A 159 27.69 12.43 1.41
CA VAL A 159 27.50 12.24 -0.02
C VAL A 159 27.28 10.74 -0.23
N VAL A 160 26.06 10.38 -0.60
CA VAL A 160 25.71 9.00 -0.92
C VAL A 160 26.52 8.59 -2.14
N ARG A 161 27.26 7.49 -2.03
CA ARG A 161 28.14 7.02 -3.10
C ARG A 161 27.32 6.41 -4.22
N ARG A 162 27.81 6.48 -5.46
CA ARG A 162 27.19 5.79 -6.61
C ARG A 162 26.98 4.30 -6.35
N THR A 163 27.93 3.66 -5.68
CA THR A 163 27.84 2.24 -5.30
C THR A 163 26.66 1.95 -4.37
N GLU A 164 26.30 2.86 -3.47
CA GLU A 164 25.12 2.68 -2.61
C GLU A 164 23.82 2.79 -3.41
N HIS A 165 23.76 3.68 -4.41
CA HIS A 165 22.61 3.73 -5.33
C HIS A 165 22.48 2.47 -6.19
N LEU A 166 23.61 1.93 -6.66
CA LEU A 166 23.63 0.68 -7.42
C LEU A 166 23.22 -0.52 -6.54
N ALA A 167 23.71 -0.58 -5.30
CA ALA A 167 23.32 -1.62 -4.35
C ALA A 167 21.82 -1.57 -4.03
N ALA A 168 21.27 -0.37 -3.81
CA ALA A 168 19.83 -0.21 -3.61
C ALA A 168 19.01 -0.57 -4.86
N ALA A 169 19.49 -0.23 -6.06
CA ALA A 169 18.85 -0.64 -7.31
C ALA A 169 18.89 -2.17 -7.49
N ALA A 170 20.03 -2.80 -7.19
CA ALA A 170 20.18 -4.26 -7.25
C ALA A 170 19.24 -4.96 -6.25
N LEU A 171 19.15 -4.46 -5.02
CA LEU A 171 18.20 -4.97 -4.03
C LEU A 171 16.75 -4.78 -4.48
N ALA A 172 16.41 -3.63 -5.05
CA ALA A 172 15.08 -3.36 -5.59
C ALA A 172 14.72 -4.34 -6.72
N LEU A 173 15.65 -4.58 -7.64
CA LEU A 173 15.48 -5.57 -8.71
C LEU A 173 15.37 -6.99 -8.16
N ALA A 174 16.19 -7.37 -7.19
CA ALA A 174 16.12 -8.70 -6.57
C ALA A 174 14.76 -8.94 -5.89
N VAL A 175 14.24 -7.95 -5.18
CA VAL A 175 12.90 -8.00 -4.57
C VAL A 175 11.80 -8.00 -5.64
N GLY A 176 11.96 -7.22 -6.71
CA GLY A 176 11.06 -7.23 -7.86
C GLY A 176 10.97 -8.60 -8.53
N VAL A 177 12.11 -9.28 -8.71
CA VAL A 177 12.17 -10.65 -9.20
C VAL A 177 11.52 -11.59 -8.20
N LEU A 178 11.89 -11.54 -6.91
CA LEU A 178 11.28 -12.37 -5.86
C LEU A 178 9.75 -12.28 -5.84
N ALA A 179 9.21 -11.07 -6.00
CA ALA A 179 7.76 -10.84 -6.04
C ALA A 179 7.06 -11.63 -7.16
N LEU A 180 7.74 -11.94 -8.26
CA LEU A 180 7.18 -12.75 -9.35
C LEU A 180 7.05 -14.23 -9.00
N PHE A 181 7.88 -14.73 -8.09
CA PHE A 181 7.92 -16.14 -7.65
C PHE A 181 7.09 -16.40 -6.39
N ILE A 182 6.65 -15.37 -5.67
CA ILE A 182 5.75 -15.51 -4.52
C ILE A 182 4.31 -15.62 -5.03
N ASN A 183 3.64 -16.75 -4.81
CA ASN A 183 2.24 -16.95 -5.13
C ASN A 183 1.37 -16.86 -3.87
N LEU A 184 0.44 -15.90 -3.85
CA LEU A 184 -0.57 -15.76 -2.81
C LEU A 184 -1.90 -15.35 -3.47
N PRO A 185 -2.87 -16.28 -3.62
CA PRO A 185 -4.20 -15.95 -4.10
C PRO A 185 -4.93 -14.97 -3.16
N ASP A 186 -5.54 -13.92 -3.71
CA ASP A 186 -6.27 -12.92 -2.94
C ASP A 186 -7.78 -13.00 -3.18
N TYR A 187 -8.58 -13.06 -2.10
CA TYR A 187 -10.04 -13.05 -2.20
C TYR A 187 -10.62 -11.73 -2.71
N ASP A 188 -9.88 -10.64 -2.69
CA ASP A 188 -10.31 -9.35 -3.24
C ASP A 188 -10.03 -9.23 -4.75
N ASP A 189 -9.19 -10.10 -5.33
CA ASP A 189 -8.83 -10.02 -6.75
C ASP A 189 -9.99 -10.20 -7.73
N PRO A 190 -11.03 -11.03 -7.47
CA PRO A 190 -12.21 -11.07 -8.32
C PRO A 190 -12.91 -9.71 -8.44
N TYR A 191 -12.72 -8.79 -7.49
CA TYR A 191 -13.21 -7.42 -7.61
C TYR A 191 -12.24 -6.51 -8.36
N TYR A 192 -10.94 -6.53 -8.01
CA TYR A 192 -9.96 -5.62 -8.61
C TYR A 192 -9.61 -6.00 -10.05
N VAL A 193 -9.35 -7.28 -10.32
CA VAL A 193 -8.90 -7.76 -11.63
C VAL A 193 -10.04 -7.81 -12.62
N ASN A 194 -11.26 -8.15 -12.18
CA ASN A 194 -12.46 -8.11 -13.03
C ASN A 194 -12.71 -6.72 -13.63
N ARG A 195 -12.48 -5.65 -12.86
CA ARG A 195 -12.56 -4.26 -13.39
C ARG A 195 -11.63 -4.04 -14.56
N SER A 196 -10.40 -4.52 -14.44
CA SER A 196 -9.40 -4.43 -15.51
C SER A 196 -9.82 -5.28 -16.72
N VAL A 197 -10.34 -6.50 -16.52
CA VAL A 197 -10.87 -7.37 -17.60
C VAL A 197 -12.03 -6.70 -18.32
N TRP A 198 -13.03 -6.20 -17.59
CA TRP A 198 -14.17 -5.50 -18.16
C TRP A 198 -13.75 -4.32 -19.03
N ILE A 199 -12.82 -3.49 -18.56
CA ILE A 199 -12.32 -2.33 -19.31
C ILE A 199 -11.50 -2.76 -20.53
N ALA A 200 -10.76 -3.88 -20.44
CA ALA A 200 -10.01 -4.40 -21.57
C ALA A 200 -10.94 -4.86 -22.71
N GLU A 201 -12.05 -5.52 -22.36
CA GLU A 201 -13.00 -6.13 -23.31
C GLU A 201 -14.08 -5.15 -23.80
N HIS A 202 -14.51 -4.20 -22.97
CA HIS A 202 -15.62 -3.29 -23.29
C HIS A 202 -15.23 -1.81 -23.39
N GLY A 203 -14.11 -1.42 -22.79
CA GLY A 203 -13.65 -0.03 -22.81
C GLY A 203 -14.50 0.94 -21.99
N THR A 204 -15.39 0.47 -21.12
CA THR A 204 -16.26 1.30 -20.28
C THR A 204 -15.89 1.15 -18.80
N ALA A 205 -16.07 2.21 -18.02
CA ALA A 205 -15.83 2.15 -16.58
C ALA A 205 -16.88 1.24 -15.90
N MET A 206 -16.44 0.41 -14.94
CA MET A 206 -17.35 -0.40 -14.12
C MET A 206 -18.15 0.50 -13.18
N THR A 207 -19.38 0.85 -13.56
CA THR A 207 -20.35 1.57 -12.71
C THR A 207 -21.44 0.66 -12.13
N ARG A 208 -21.60 -0.52 -12.72
CA ARG A 208 -22.55 -1.57 -12.35
C ARG A 208 -21.81 -2.88 -12.11
N ASP A 209 -22.52 -3.88 -11.61
CA ASP A 209 -21.95 -5.21 -11.36
C ASP A 209 -21.46 -5.87 -12.64
N THR A 210 -20.18 -6.20 -12.69
CA THR A 210 -19.53 -6.92 -13.80
C THR A 210 -18.99 -8.29 -13.36
N ILE A 211 -19.30 -8.69 -12.12
CA ILE A 211 -18.82 -9.94 -11.50
C ILE A 211 -19.85 -11.06 -11.67
N PHE A 212 -21.14 -10.76 -11.49
CA PHE A 212 -22.22 -11.74 -11.61
C PHE A 212 -23.04 -11.62 -12.90
N GLY A 213 -22.83 -10.56 -13.67
CA GLY A 213 -23.48 -10.33 -14.95
C GLY A 213 -22.91 -9.13 -15.71
N PRO A 214 -23.48 -8.78 -16.87
CA PRO A 214 -22.99 -7.73 -17.76
C PRO A 214 -23.51 -6.33 -17.36
N GLY A 215 -23.33 -5.91 -16.11
CA GLY A 215 -23.76 -4.58 -15.65
C GLY A 215 -25.24 -4.48 -15.29
N THR A 216 -25.89 -5.57 -14.89
CA THR A 216 -27.33 -5.58 -14.58
C THR A 216 -27.66 -5.02 -13.19
N PHE A 217 -26.83 -5.33 -12.19
CA PHE A 217 -27.06 -4.95 -10.80
C PHE A 217 -26.20 -3.78 -10.37
N VAL A 218 -26.50 -3.19 -9.21
CA VAL A 218 -25.59 -2.24 -8.55
C VAL A 218 -24.30 -2.97 -8.22
N SER A 219 -23.15 -2.33 -8.48
CA SER A 219 -21.84 -2.91 -8.19
C SER A 219 -21.78 -3.40 -6.73
N PRO A 220 -21.21 -4.59 -6.47
CA PRO A 220 -20.80 -5.00 -5.13
C PRO A 220 -19.94 -3.91 -4.48
N TYR A 221 -20.00 -3.79 -3.16
CA TYR A 221 -19.47 -2.68 -2.34
C TYR A 221 -20.32 -1.38 -2.41
N ASN A 222 -21.64 -1.52 -2.23
CA ASN A 222 -22.60 -0.43 -2.06
C ASN A 222 -22.64 0.58 -3.22
N GLY A 223 -22.43 0.13 -4.46
CA GLY A 223 -22.48 1.03 -5.63
C GLY A 223 -21.41 2.12 -5.60
N GLY A 224 -20.31 1.89 -4.89
CA GLY A 224 -19.23 2.85 -4.77
C GLY A 224 -18.76 3.35 -6.13
N ILE A 225 -18.78 4.66 -6.30
CA ILE A 225 -18.29 5.34 -7.51
C ILE A 225 -16.88 4.84 -7.80
N PRO A 226 -16.56 4.48 -9.05
CA PRO A 226 -15.28 3.84 -9.38
C PRO A 226 -14.16 4.88 -9.47
N ILE A 227 -13.89 5.61 -8.38
CA ILE A 227 -12.94 6.74 -8.37
C ILE A 227 -11.49 6.28 -8.55
N ALA A 228 -11.13 5.12 -7.99
CA ALA A 228 -9.82 4.52 -8.22
C ALA A 228 -9.71 4.09 -9.69
N SER A 229 -8.69 4.62 -10.38
CA SER A 229 -8.50 4.52 -11.82
C SER A 229 -7.36 3.58 -12.23
N VAL A 230 -6.58 3.05 -11.28
CA VAL A 230 -5.42 2.22 -11.63
C VAL A 230 -5.81 0.89 -12.25
N GLU A 231 -6.89 0.25 -11.80
CA GLU A 231 -7.42 -0.96 -12.44
C GLU A 231 -7.89 -0.64 -13.88
N ALA A 232 -8.46 0.56 -14.08
CA ALA A 232 -8.79 1.04 -15.43
C ALA A 232 -7.56 1.25 -16.31
N LEU A 233 -6.44 1.71 -15.74
CA LEU A 233 -5.18 1.85 -16.48
C LEU A 233 -4.69 0.48 -16.95
N GLU A 234 -4.74 -0.52 -16.08
CA GLU A 234 -4.34 -1.89 -16.41
C GLU A 234 -5.23 -2.47 -17.52
N GLY A 235 -6.55 -2.33 -17.42
CA GLY A 235 -7.47 -2.80 -18.47
C GLY A 235 -7.22 -2.14 -19.82
N VAL A 236 -7.04 -0.82 -19.85
CA VAL A 236 -6.75 -0.08 -21.09
C VAL A 236 -5.39 -0.47 -21.67
N LEU A 237 -4.36 -0.63 -20.83
CA LEU A 237 -3.05 -1.08 -21.29
C LEU A 237 -3.09 -2.52 -21.82
N ALA A 238 -3.85 -3.41 -21.19
CA ALA A 238 -4.07 -4.77 -21.67
C ALA A 238 -4.71 -4.75 -23.07
N HIS A 239 -5.77 -3.96 -23.27
CA HIS A 239 -6.39 -3.76 -24.57
C HIS A 239 -5.42 -3.22 -25.64
N LEU A 240 -4.65 -2.17 -25.30
CA LEU A 240 -3.75 -1.52 -26.26
C LEU A 240 -2.52 -2.37 -26.61
N THR A 241 -2.08 -3.24 -25.71
CA THR A 241 -0.88 -4.07 -25.90
C THR A 241 -1.19 -5.50 -26.36
N GLY A 242 -2.45 -5.95 -26.23
CA GLY A 242 -2.85 -7.34 -26.46
C GLY A 242 -2.36 -8.32 -25.39
N ILE A 243 -1.75 -7.83 -24.30
CA ILE A 243 -1.34 -8.65 -23.17
C ILE A 243 -2.57 -8.93 -22.30
N SER A 244 -2.74 -10.17 -21.84
CA SER A 244 -3.84 -10.49 -20.93
C SER A 244 -3.76 -9.68 -19.64
N VAL A 245 -4.91 -9.27 -19.12
CA VAL A 245 -5.01 -8.50 -17.87
C VAL A 245 -4.27 -9.18 -16.73
N GLY A 246 -4.47 -10.48 -16.52
CA GLY A 246 -3.76 -11.23 -15.49
C GLY A 246 -2.24 -11.15 -15.61
N SER A 247 -1.68 -11.21 -16.83
CA SER A 247 -0.22 -11.09 -17.02
C SER A 247 0.27 -9.67 -16.74
N LEU A 248 -0.47 -8.64 -17.17
CA LEU A 248 -0.12 -7.25 -16.90
C LEU A 248 -0.14 -6.96 -15.39
N THR A 249 -1.23 -7.31 -14.72
CA THR A 249 -1.44 -7.07 -13.28
C THR A 249 -0.44 -7.87 -12.42
N TRP A 250 -0.36 -9.19 -12.61
CA TRP A 250 0.39 -10.06 -11.70
C TRP A 250 1.88 -10.22 -12.04
N LEU A 251 2.30 -9.96 -13.28
CA LEU A 251 3.71 -10.06 -13.67
C LEU A 251 4.35 -8.69 -13.86
N VAL A 252 3.69 -7.77 -14.58
CA VAL A 252 4.28 -6.45 -14.88
C VAL A 252 4.11 -5.49 -13.71
N THR A 253 2.88 -5.21 -13.28
CA THR A 253 2.60 -4.26 -12.18
C THR A 253 3.26 -4.73 -10.89
N THR A 254 3.18 -6.02 -10.58
CA THR A 254 3.79 -6.60 -9.38
C THR A 254 5.31 -6.41 -9.33
N GLY A 255 6.01 -6.75 -10.42
CA GLY A 255 7.47 -6.59 -10.47
C GLY A 255 7.90 -5.12 -10.39
N ILE A 256 7.24 -4.24 -11.16
CA ILE A 256 7.54 -2.80 -11.17
C ILE A 256 7.23 -2.16 -9.82
N GLY A 257 6.08 -2.48 -9.22
CA GLY A 257 5.66 -1.97 -7.93
C GLY A 257 6.63 -2.36 -6.82
N ALA A 258 7.08 -3.62 -6.78
CA ALA A 258 8.02 -4.13 -5.79
C ALA A 258 9.39 -3.42 -5.89
N VAL A 259 9.91 -3.22 -7.11
CA VAL A 259 11.09 -2.36 -7.36
C VAL A 259 10.85 -0.95 -6.85
N GLY A 260 9.68 -0.38 -7.18
CA GLY A 260 9.25 0.95 -6.76
C GLY A 260 9.26 1.14 -5.25
N THR A 261 8.78 0.15 -4.49
CA THR A 261 8.71 0.19 -3.03
C THR A 261 10.09 0.20 -2.38
N VAL A 262 10.99 -0.70 -2.79
CA VAL A 262 12.36 -0.70 -2.28
C VAL A 262 13.07 0.59 -2.64
N TRP A 263 12.83 1.12 -3.85
CA TRP A 263 13.40 2.41 -4.24
C TRP A 263 12.81 3.59 -3.44
N ALA A 264 11.53 3.55 -3.10
CA ALA A 264 10.88 4.54 -2.26
C ALA A 264 11.43 4.53 -0.83
N PHE A 265 11.66 3.33 -0.27
CA PHE A 265 12.35 3.18 1.01
C PHE A 265 13.78 3.70 0.95
N TRP A 266 14.50 3.45 -0.15
CA TRP A 266 15.83 3.97 -0.37
C TRP A 266 15.83 5.50 -0.45
N ALA A 267 14.89 6.10 -1.20
CA ALA A 267 14.72 7.54 -1.30
C ALA A 267 14.49 8.18 0.06
N LEU A 268 13.62 7.59 0.87
CA LEU A 268 13.32 8.07 2.21
C LEU A 268 14.49 7.85 3.19
N ALA A 269 15.12 6.68 3.18
CA ALA A 269 16.26 6.34 4.04
C ALA A 269 17.43 7.32 3.83
N ARG A 270 17.72 7.71 2.58
CA ARG A 270 18.75 8.73 2.28
C ARG A 270 18.42 10.10 2.89
N ARG A 271 17.15 10.43 3.07
CA ARG A 271 16.70 11.71 3.64
C ARG A 271 16.70 11.67 5.15
N TRP A 272 16.11 10.63 5.72
CA TRP A 272 15.85 10.51 7.16
C TRP A 272 17.00 9.93 7.95
N SER A 273 17.90 9.18 7.32
CA SER A 273 19.04 8.62 8.04
C SER A 273 20.12 9.67 8.30
N LEU A 274 20.68 9.61 9.51
CA LEU A 274 21.91 10.32 9.87
C LEU A 274 23.15 9.61 9.29
N ARG A 275 23.12 8.28 9.12
CA ARG A 275 24.30 7.45 8.78
C ARG A 275 23.90 6.19 8.03
N THR A 276 24.74 5.76 7.07
CA THR A 276 24.59 4.47 6.34
C THR A 276 23.16 4.19 5.89
N PRO A 277 22.57 4.99 4.98
CA PRO A 277 21.19 4.80 4.53
C PRO A 277 20.97 3.42 3.90
N LEU A 278 22.02 2.77 3.39
CA LEU A 278 21.92 1.41 2.83
C LEU A 278 21.63 0.38 3.92
N VAL A 279 22.19 0.54 5.12
CA VAL A 279 21.89 -0.33 6.26
C VAL A 279 20.43 -0.18 6.68
N VAL A 280 19.94 1.07 6.73
CA VAL A 280 18.53 1.36 6.99
C VAL A 280 17.63 0.66 5.98
N LEU A 281 17.98 0.72 4.69
CA LEU A 281 17.25 0.03 3.63
C LEU A 281 17.24 -1.49 3.81
N VAL A 282 18.41 -2.10 4.06
CA VAL A 282 18.53 -3.57 4.23
C VAL A 282 17.72 -4.04 5.43
N VAL A 283 17.82 -3.36 6.58
CA VAL A 283 17.06 -3.70 7.78
C VAL A 283 15.56 -3.50 7.57
N ALA A 284 15.15 -2.42 6.87
CA ALA A 284 13.76 -2.18 6.52
C ALA A 284 13.20 -3.30 5.64
N VAL A 285 13.92 -3.71 4.59
CA VAL A 285 13.51 -4.82 3.71
C VAL A 285 13.47 -6.14 4.47
N ALA A 286 14.47 -6.43 5.31
CA ALA A 286 14.49 -7.64 6.13
C ALA A 286 13.29 -7.71 7.09
N PHE A 287 13.00 -6.61 7.78
CA PHE A 287 11.82 -6.50 8.65
C PHE A 287 10.53 -6.81 7.86
N MET A 288 10.36 -6.21 6.68
CA MET A 288 9.16 -6.38 5.87
C MET A 288 9.03 -7.79 5.27
N LEU A 289 10.13 -8.47 4.93
CA LEU A 289 10.14 -9.86 4.46
C LEU A 289 9.86 -10.88 5.58
N LEU A 290 10.26 -10.56 6.81
CA LEU A 290 10.15 -11.43 8.00
C LEU A 290 8.97 -11.03 8.91
N SER A 291 8.05 -10.24 8.39
CA SER A 291 6.78 -9.89 9.04
C SER A 291 5.59 -10.53 8.31
N GLY A 292 5.73 -11.78 7.86
CA GLY A 292 4.74 -12.51 7.06
C GLY A 292 3.37 -12.65 7.73
N GLU A 293 3.31 -12.74 9.06
CA GLU A 293 2.03 -12.79 9.79
C GLU A 293 1.34 -11.42 9.92
N SER A 294 2.01 -10.35 9.53
CA SER A 294 1.46 -9.00 9.58
C SER A 294 0.85 -8.61 8.24
N ARG A 295 -0.19 -7.76 8.25
CA ARG A 295 -0.67 -7.16 7.00
C ARG A 295 0.33 -6.21 6.40
N LEU A 296 1.15 -5.55 7.22
CA LEU A 296 2.24 -4.70 6.76
C LEU A 296 3.21 -5.49 5.87
N GLY A 297 3.66 -6.66 6.31
CA GLY A 297 4.58 -7.55 5.58
C GLY A 297 3.93 -8.24 4.39
N ASN A 298 2.64 -8.59 4.46
CA ASN A 298 1.94 -9.16 3.29
C ASN A 298 1.66 -8.15 2.19
N PHE A 299 1.30 -6.91 2.55
CA PHE A 299 0.81 -5.94 1.58
C PHE A 299 1.87 -5.58 0.54
N TRP A 300 3.11 -5.34 0.96
CA TRP A 300 4.11 -4.69 0.11
C TRP A 300 4.75 -5.58 -0.98
N ILE A 301 4.51 -6.88 -1.03
CA ILE A 301 4.98 -7.76 -2.12
C ILE A 301 3.86 -8.63 -2.63
N ALA A 302 3.20 -9.36 -1.73
CA ALA A 302 2.26 -10.40 -2.10
C ALA A 302 0.92 -9.87 -2.60
N ARG A 303 0.71 -8.54 -2.63
CA ARG A 303 -0.49 -7.85 -3.13
C ARG A 303 -0.15 -6.59 -3.95
N MET A 304 1.08 -6.50 -4.45
CA MET A 304 1.64 -5.25 -5.01
C MET A 304 0.87 -4.67 -6.19
N TRP A 305 0.13 -5.50 -6.94
CA TRP A 305 -0.69 -5.04 -8.06
C TRP A 305 -1.89 -4.19 -7.64
N GLN A 306 -2.33 -4.27 -6.39
CA GLN A 306 -3.48 -3.50 -5.92
C GLN A 306 -3.10 -2.03 -5.72
N GLY A 307 -3.91 -1.12 -6.24
CA GLY A 307 -3.64 0.32 -6.17
C GLY A 307 -3.40 0.86 -4.76
N LYS A 308 -4.16 0.36 -3.77
CA LYS A 308 -3.96 0.69 -2.35
C LYS A 308 -2.55 0.36 -1.85
N VAL A 309 -1.94 -0.71 -2.35
CA VAL A 309 -0.57 -1.09 -1.96
C VAL A 309 0.45 -0.17 -2.61
N LEU A 310 0.31 0.14 -3.91
CA LEU A 310 1.17 1.10 -4.60
C LEU A 310 1.12 2.48 -3.94
N ALA A 311 -0.06 2.92 -3.55
CA ALA A 311 -0.25 4.18 -2.82
C ALA A 311 0.52 4.18 -1.49
N LEU A 312 0.41 3.11 -0.70
CA LEU A 312 1.01 3.01 0.63
C LEU A 312 2.52 2.79 0.61
N THR A 313 3.03 2.02 -0.35
CA THR A 313 4.40 1.51 -0.32
C THR A 313 5.33 2.22 -1.30
N VAL A 314 4.79 2.84 -2.35
CA VAL A 314 5.54 3.65 -3.32
C VAL A 314 5.25 5.14 -3.16
N LEU A 315 4.00 5.56 -3.36
CA LEU A 315 3.67 6.98 -3.42
C LEU A 315 3.81 7.68 -2.07
N LEU A 316 3.33 7.06 -0.98
CA LEU A 316 3.37 7.64 0.35
C LEU A 316 4.80 7.96 0.83
N PRO A 317 5.81 7.04 0.77
CA PRO A 317 7.18 7.41 1.10
C PRO A 317 7.74 8.55 0.23
N PHE A 318 7.34 8.65 -1.05
CA PHE A 318 7.75 9.76 -1.90
C PHE A 318 7.11 11.09 -1.52
N VAL A 319 5.86 11.09 -1.04
CA VAL A 319 5.26 12.30 -0.47
C VAL A 319 6.06 12.81 0.73
N TRP A 320 6.56 11.90 1.59
CA TRP A 320 7.49 12.28 2.65
C TRP A 320 8.79 12.89 2.12
N VAL A 321 9.34 12.35 1.02
CA VAL A 321 10.54 12.92 0.36
C VAL A 321 10.26 14.31 -0.21
N TRP A 322 9.12 14.53 -0.85
CA TRP A 322 8.76 15.83 -1.44
C TRP A 322 8.40 16.87 -0.37
N ALA A 323 7.79 16.46 0.73
CA ALA A 323 7.56 17.29 1.92
C ALA A 323 8.89 17.76 2.53
N ASP A 324 9.86 16.87 2.70
CA ASP A 324 11.21 17.22 3.18
C ASP A 324 11.93 18.17 2.18
N ASP A 325 11.77 17.97 0.87
CA ASP A 325 12.30 18.87 -0.16
C ASP A 325 11.69 20.28 -0.06
N LEU A 326 10.38 20.41 0.17
CA LEU A 326 9.70 21.70 0.35
C LEU A 326 10.30 22.49 1.51
N VAL A 327 10.60 21.81 2.62
CA VAL A 327 11.21 22.47 3.79
C VAL A 327 12.66 22.84 3.53
N ARG A 328 13.44 21.97 2.87
CA ARG A 328 14.88 22.20 2.65
C ARG A 328 15.17 23.23 1.57
N THR A 329 14.39 23.23 0.49
CA THR A 329 14.70 24.01 -0.72
C THR A 329 13.78 25.20 -0.92
N ARG A 330 12.60 25.20 -0.31
CA ARG A 330 11.51 26.15 -0.59
C ARG A 330 11.15 26.23 -2.08
N ASP A 331 11.44 25.18 -2.85
CA ASP A 331 11.14 25.15 -4.29
C ASP A 331 9.63 25.05 -4.49
N ARG A 332 9.03 26.15 -4.94
CA ARG A 332 7.60 26.25 -5.23
C ARG A 332 7.16 25.28 -6.34
N ARG A 333 8.07 24.76 -7.17
CA ARG A 333 7.72 23.71 -8.15
C ARG A 333 7.20 22.45 -7.49
N ARG A 334 7.62 22.18 -6.25
CA ARG A 334 7.12 21.05 -5.46
C ARG A 334 5.65 21.19 -5.08
N TRP A 335 5.06 22.39 -5.12
CA TRP A 335 3.61 22.56 -4.94
C TRP A 335 2.81 21.77 -5.97
N TRP A 336 3.23 21.81 -7.24
CA TRP A 336 2.61 21.01 -8.29
C TRP A 336 2.83 19.52 -8.07
N THR A 337 4.02 19.10 -7.63
CA THR A 337 4.26 17.70 -7.28
C THR A 337 3.33 17.22 -6.16
N MET A 338 3.05 18.05 -5.15
CA MET A 338 2.13 17.70 -4.06
C MET A 338 0.67 17.61 -4.54
N LEU A 339 0.23 18.55 -5.38
CA LEU A 339 -1.11 18.49 -5.99
C LEU A 339 -1.30 17.21 -6.82
N VAL A 340 -0.33 16.94 -7.69
CA VAL A 340 -0.30 15.74 -8.55
C VAL A 340 -0.25 14.47 -7.71
N ALA A 341 0.51 14.46 -6.62
CA ALA A 341 0.53 13.34 -5.68
C ALA A 341 -0.85 13.12 -5.03
N GLY A 342 -1.59 14.18 -4.70
CA GLY A 342 -2.95 14.09 -4.18
C GLY A 342 -3.92 13.45 -5.17
N VAL A 343 -3.85 13.87 -6.44
CA VAL A 343 -4.64 13.28 -7.53
C VAL A 343 -4.26 11.81 -7.76
N ALA A 344 -2.97 11.50 -7.83
CA ALA A 344 -2.47 10.14 -7.99
C ALA A 344 -2.87 9.22 -6.82
N PHE A 345 -2.88 9.73 -5.58
CA PHE A 345 -3.33 8.98 -4.42
C PHE A 345 -4.77 8.48 -4.58
N VAL A 346 -5.66 9.36 -5.03
CA VAL A 346 -7.06 9.03 -5.29
C VAL A 346 -7.19 8.05 -6.44
N GLY A 347 -6.44 8.27 -7.54
CA GLY A 347 -6.40 7.35 -8.68
C GLY A 347 -5.91 5.95 -8.32
N LEU A 348 -4.99 5.84 -7.34
CA LEU A 348 -4.52 4.55 -6.83
C LEU A 348 -5.49 3.94 -5.81
N THR A 349 -6.20 4.74 -5.00
CA THR A 349 -7.08 4.20 -3.95
C THR A 349 -8.11 5.20 -3.42
N SER A 350 -9.33 4.71 -3.20
CA SER A 350 -10.37 5.43 -2.45
C SER A 350 -10.00 5.64 -0.97
N THR A 351 -9.04 4.87 -0.43
CA THR A 351 -8.57 5.03 0.95
C THR A 351 -7.79 6.33 1.15
N ALA A 352 -7.42 7.03 0.08
CA ALA A 352 -6.75 8.32 0.14
C ALA A 352 -7.52 9.36 0.98
N VAL A 353 -8.86 9.32 0.93
CA VAL A 353 -9.76 10.19 1.71
C VAL A 353 -9.53 10.04 3.22
N ILE A 354 -9.09 8.87 3.67
CA ILE A 354 -8.79 8.59 5.08
C ILE A 354 -7.33 8.89 5.38
N LEU A 355 -6.39 8.43 4.54
CA LEU A 355 -4.96 8.46 4.87
C LEU A 355 -4.33 9.84 4.74
N VAL A 356 -4.63 10.53 3.63
CA VAL A 356 -3.95 11.80 3.30
C VAL A 356 -4.25 12.90 4.32
N PRO A 357 -5.47 13.05 4.88
CA PRO A 357 -5.72 14.04 5.93
C PRO A 357 -4.81 13.91 7.17
N PHE A 358 -4.46 12.70 7.60
CA PHE A 358 -3.53 12.53 8.75
C PHE A 358 -2.12 13.02 8.42
N LEU A 359 -1.64 12.70 7.23
CA LEU A 359 -0.35 13.17 6.74
C LEU A 359 -0.34 14.70 6.63
N VAL A 360 -1.38 15.28 6.02
CA VAL A 360 -1.58 16.73 5.89
C VAL A 360 -1.65 17.40 7.26
N GLY A 361 -2.37 16.81 8.22
CA GLY A 361 -2.43 17.29 9.60
C GLY A 361 -1.03 17.40 10.23
N GLY A 362 -0.21 16.35 10.15
CA GLY A 362 1.16 16.39 10.65
C GLY A 362 2.04 17.43 9.95
N MET A 363 1.88 17.59 8.63
CA MET A 363 2.56 18.62 7.84
C MET A 363 2.12 20.04 8.23
N LEU A 364 0.82 20.28 8.44
CA LEU A 364 0.28 21.58 8.84
C LEU A 364 0.68 21.97 10.26
N VAL A 365 0.62 21.03 11.21
CA VAL A 365 1.12 21.27 12.58
C VAL A 365 2.59 21.67 12.53
N THR A 366 3.41 20.95 11.75
CA THR A 366 4.82 21.30 11.61
C THR A 366 5.02 22.64 10.93
N ALA A 367 4.25 22.93 9.88
CA ALA A 367 4.30 24.22 9.19
C ALA A 367 3.91 25.37 10.11
N LEU A 368 2.94 25.18 11.01
CA LEU A 368 2.53 26.17 12.01
C LEU A 368 3.65 26.39 13.04
N VAL A 369 4.18 25.31 13.62
CA VAL A 369 5.26 25.36 14.62
C VAL A 369 6.51 26.02 14.07
N LEU A 370 6.89 25.69 12.84
CA LEU A 370 8.09 26.23 12.18
C LEU A 370 7.83 27.50 11.37
N ARG A 371 6.58 27.98 11.33
CA ARG A 371 6.13 29.11 10.50
C ARG A 371 6.54 28.98 9.02
N HIS A 372 6.41 27.78 8.46
CA HIS A 372 6.89 27.42 7.13
C HIS A 372 5.78 27.42 6.07
N ARG A 373 5.58 28.56 5.41
CA ARG A 373 4.47 28.76 4.44
C ARG A 373 4.47 27.77 3.28
N GLU A 374 5.63 27.47 2.70
CA GLU A 374 5.70 26.59 1.53
C GLU A 374 5.26 25.16 1.85
N LEU A 375 5.49 24.73 3.09
CA LEU A 375 5.06 23.41 3.58
C LEU A 375 3.54 23.40 3.77
N ALA A 376 2.99 24.47 4.37
CA ALA A 376 1.54 24.60 4.54
C ALA A 376 0.81 24.57 3.19
N VAL A 377 1.27 25.35 2.21
CA VAL A 377 0.68 25.37 0.86
C VAL A 377 0.81 24.01 0.19
N GLY A 378 1.98 23.36 0.27
CA GLY A 378 2.17 22.01 -0.27
C GLY A 378 1.23 20.97 0.36
N ALA A 379 1.02 21.03 1.68
CA ALA A 379 0.10 20.16 2.40
C ALA A 379 -1.37 20.39 1.99
N LEU A 380 -1.77 21.66 1.86
CA LEU A 380 -3.12 22.00 1.38
C LEU A 380 -3.35 21.53 -0.07
N LEU A 381 -2.35 21.65 -0.94
CA LEU A 381 -2.45 21.16 -2.31
C LEU A 381 -2.55 19.63 -2.39
N LEU A 382 -1.85 18.91 -1.50
CA LEU A 382 -1.93 17.45 -1.41
C LEU A 382 -3.34 16.96 -1.08
N VAL A 383 -4.08 17.69 -0.23
CA VAL A 383 -5.41 17.28 0.24
C VAL A 383 -6.53 17.54 -0.78
N VAL A 384 -6.29 18.37 -1.80
CA VAL A 384 -7.32 18.75 -2.79
C VAL A 384 -7.97 17.53 -3.44
N GLY A 385 -7.17 16.60 -3.98
CA GLY A 385 -7.68 15.39 -4.61
C GLY A 385 -8.55 14.56 -3.66
N PRO A 386 -8.03 14.15 -2.48
CA PRO A 386 -8.80 13.41 -1.47
C PRO A 386 -10.08 14.11 -1.01
N VAL A 387 -10.07 15.44 -0.81
CA VAL A 387 -11.28 16.18 -0.41
C VAL A 387 -12.33 16.18 -1.52
N VAL A 388 -11.93 16.46 -2.76
CA VAL A 388 -12.85 16.43 -3.92
C VAL A 388 -13.42 15.02 -4.11
N SER A 389 -12.59 13.99 -4.00
CA SER A 389 -13.02 12.60 -4.06
C SER A 389 -13.98 12.23 -2.92
N GLY A 390 -13.66 12.61 -1.68
CA GLY A 390 -14.52 12.34 -0.53
C GLY A 390 -15.89 13.01 -0.66
N ALA A 391 -15.91 14.27 -1.11
CA ALA A 391 -17.14 14.99 -1.41
C ALA A 391 -17.94 14.29 -2.51
N ALA A 392 -17.29 13.85 -3.60
CA ALA A 392 -17.95 13.10 -4.66
C ALA A 392 -18.57 11.79 -4.14
N VAL A 393 -17.86 11.02 -3.30
CA VAL A 393 -18.41 9.81 -2.66
C VAL A 393 -19.63 10.14 -1.81
N VAL A 394 -19.54 11.14 -0.94
CA VAL A 394 -20.67 11.51 -0.06
C VAL A 394 -21.90 11.97 -0.87
N LEU A 395 -21.69 12.68 -1.98
CA LEU A 395 -22.78 13.24 -2.79
C LEU A 395 -23.40 12.24 -3.77
N LEU A 396 -22.65 11.24 -4.22
CA LEU A 396 -23.06 10.37 -5.34
C LEU A 396 -23.09 8.88 -4.98
N SER A 397 -22.63 8.46 -3.78
CA SER A 397 -22.70 7.08 -3.29
C SER A 397 -23.91 6.87 -2.38
N THR A 398 -24.47 5.65 -2.40
CA THR A 398 -25.56 5.24 -1.48
C THR A 398 -25.07 4.85 -0.08
N GLY A 399 -23.75 4.87 0.16
CA GLY A 399 -23.15 4.63 1.48
C GLY A 399 -21.64 4.88 1.54
N VAL A 400 -21.10 5.03 2.74
CA VAL A 400 -19.67 5.23 3.02
C VAL A 400 -19.19 4.15 3.98
N GLY A 401 -18.11 3.46 3.64
CA GLY A 401 -17.46 2.50 4.54
C GLY A 401 -17.99 1.07 4.49
N ASP A 402 -17.51 0.27 5.45
CA ASP A 402 -17.88 -1.13 5.67
C ASP A 402 -18.77 -1.18 6.93
N ASN A 403 -19.87 -1.93 6.94
CA ASN A 403 -20.77 -2.08 8.10
C ASN A 403 -20.17 -2.99 9.20
N GLY A 404 -18.85 -3.06 9.27
CA GLY A 404 -18.12 -3.94 10.18
C GLY A 404 -18.09 -3.39 11.62
N ALA A 405 -17.74 -4.25 12.57
CA ALA A 405 -17.51 -3.81 13.95
C ALA A 405 -16.29 -2.87 14.05
N LEU A 406 -16.39 -1.88 14.92
CA LEU A 406 -15.26 -1.05 15.34
C LEU A 406 -14.18 -1.92 15.96
N ARG A 407 -12.91 -1.63 15.60
CA ARG A 407 -11.75 -2.38 16.07
C ARG A 407 -10.90 -1.52 16.97
N TYR A 408 -10.95 -1.82 18.25
CA TYR A 408 -10.27 -1.04 19.27
C TYR A 408 -8.87 -1.57 19.55
N GLY A 409 -7.97 -0.63 19.86
CA GLY A 409 -6.71 -0.90 20.53
C GLY A 409 -5.90 -2.08 19.98
N ALA A 410 -5.66 -3.09 20.82
CA ALA A 410 -4.80 -4.24 20.53
C ALA A 410 -5.19 -4.98 19.25
N GLU A 411 -6.48 -5.02 18.91
CA GLU A 411 -6.94 -5.69 17.71
C GLU A 411 -6.45 -4.99 16.44
N THR A 412 -6.44 -3.65 16.43
CA THR A 412 -5.94 -2.85 15.30
C THR A 412 -4.44 -3.06 15.10
N PHE A 413 -3.66 -3.08 16.18
CA PHE A 413 -2.21 -3.30 16.09
C PHE A 413 -1.90 -4.74 15.69
N ARG A 414 -2.56 -5.74 16.29
CA ARG A 414 -2.42 -7.15 15.89
C ARG A 414 -2.77 -7.35 14.42
N ARG A 415 -3.80 -6.67 13.93
CA ARG A 415 -4.24 -6.72 12.53
C ARG A 415 -3.23 -6.10 11.57
N VAL A 416 -2.53 -5.03 11.95
CA VAL A 416 -1.55 -4.36 11.06
C VAL A 416 -0.16 -4.95 11.19
N LEU A 417 0.32 -5.16 12.42
CA LEU A 417 1.67 -5.56 12.77
C LEU A 417 1.83 -7.07 13.01
N GLY A 418 0.74 -7.82 12.98
CA GLY A 418 0.73 -9.28 13.18
C GLY A 418 0.56 -9.68 14.65
N PRO A 419 0.35 -10.98 14.91
CA PRO A 419 0.32 -11.55 16.26
C PRO A 419 1.73 -11.74 16.86
N ASP A 420 2.79 -11.67 16.03
CA ASP A 420 4.18 -11.77 16.45
C ASP A 420 4.60 -10.62 17.39
N HIS A 421 4.58 -10.93 18.69
CA HIS A 421 4.88 -9.99 19.76
C HIS A 421 6.22 -9.25 19.57
N TRP A 422 7.26 -9.92 19.07
CA TRP A 422 8.56 -9.27 18.86
C TRP A 422 8.54 -8.25 17.72
N MET A 423 7.93 -8.58 16.58
CA MET A 423 7.83 -7.65 15.44
C MET A 423 7.00 -6.42 15.81
N VAL A 424 5.91 -6.63 16.57
CA VAL A 424 5.08 -5.56 17.13
C VAL A 424 5.90 -4.64 18.04
N VAL A 425 6.71 -5.18 18.96
CA VAL A 425 7.57 -4.37 19.84
C VAL A 425 8.51 -3.51 19.04
N VAL A 426 9.25 -4.10 18.09
CA VAL A 426 10.24 -3.36 17.31
C VAL A 426 9.58 -2.21 16.53
N ALA A 427 8.41 -2.46 15.94
CA ALA A 427 7.63 -1.43 15.26
C ALA A 427 7.14 -0.33 16.23
N LEU A 428 6.63 -0.68 17.41
CA LEU A 428 6.19 0.28 18.42
C LEU A 428 7.34 1.11 18.98
N VAL A 429 8.51 0.51 19.21
CA VAL A 429 9.74 1.23 19.58
C VAL A 429 10.13 2.21 18.49
N ALA A 430 10.13 1.78 17.23
CA ALA A 430 10.44 2.65 16.08
C ALA A 430 9.46 3.83 16.00
N LEU A 431 8.15 3.57 16.17
CA LEU A 431 7.10 4.59 16.16
C LEU A 431 7.26 5.57 17.33
N GLY A 432 7.45 5.09 18.55
CA GLY A 432 7.65 5.93 19.73
C GLY A 432 8.90 6.80 19.67
N LEU A 433 9.97 6.29 19.05
CA LEU A 433 11.24 7.01 18.89
C LEU A 433 11.29 7.88 17.62
N THR A 434 10.24 7.93 16.80
CA THR A 434 10.22 8.63 15.50
C THR A 434 10.88 10.02 15.51
N PRO A 435 10.55 10.94 16.43
CA PRO A 435 11.12 12.30 16.42
C PRO A 435 12.64 12.32 16.68
N LEU A 436 13.16 11.27 17.33
CA LEU A 436 14.58 11.13 17.66
C LEU A 436 15.36 10.37 16.58
N LEU A 437 14.68 9.52 15.80
CA LEU A 437 15.28 8.72 14.72
C LEU A 437 15.44 9.52 13.43
N VAL A 438 14.47 10.37 13.10
CA VAL A 438 14.41 11.06 11.81
C VAL A 438 15.35 12.28 11.78
N ARG A 439 16.19 12.35 10.76
CA ARG A 439 17.13 13.46 10.56
C ARG A 439 16.43 14.75 10.13
N GLY A 440 16.67 15.80 10.91
CA GLY A 440 16.29 17.17 10.61
C GLY A 440 14.99 17.55 11.31
N ARG A 441 15.01 18.71 11.98
CA ARG A 441 13.91 19.16 12.86
C ARG A 441 12.54 19.10 12.21
N ALA A 442 12.40 19.58 10.99
CA ALA A 442 11.11 19.58 10.30
C ALA A 442 10.61 18.18 9.94
N ALA A 443 11.47 17.32 9.39
CA ALA A 443 11.10 15.95 9.06
C ALA A 443 10.70 15.15 10.33
N ALA A 444 11.45 15.34 11.41
CA ALA A 444 11.15 14.74 12.71
C ALA A 444 9.81 15.20 13.29
N LEU A 445 9.51 16.50 13.23
CA LEU A 445 8.22 17.05 13.66
C LEU A 445 7.06 16.54 12.80
N MET A 446 7.19 16.52 11.47
CA MET A 446 6.13 16.04 10.58
C MET A 446 5.84 14.56 10.83
N ALA A 447 6.89 13.73 10.88
CA ALA A 447 6.76 12.30 11.13
C ALA A 447 6.17 12.03 12.53
N GLY A 448 6.70 12.68 13.57
CA GLY A 448 6.22 12.51 14.93
C GLY A 448 4.79 13.01 15.14
N ALA A 449 4.41 14.15 14.57
CA ALA A 449 3.05 14.67 14.62
C ALA A 449 2.06 13.75 13.90
N THR A 450 2.46 13.15 12.78
CA THR A 450 1.64 12.18 12.04
C THR A 450 1.44 10.90 12.85
N VAL A 451 2.52 10.34 13.44
CA VAL A 451 2.42 9.17 14.34
C VAL A 451 1.48 9.48 15.51
N LEU A 452 1.60 10.67 16.11
CA LEU A 452 0.77 11.07 17.24
C LEU A 452 -0.71 11.13 16.82
N ALA A 453 -1.03 11.79 15.71
CA ALA A 453 -2.39 11.86 15.19
C ALA A 453 -2.98 10.47 14.90
N THR A 454 -2.20 9.58 14.31
CA THR A 454 -2.57 8.18 14.06
C THR A 454 -2.86 7.43 15.36
N PHE A 455 -2.03 7.57 16.40
CA PHE A 455 -2.27 6.91 17.68
C PHE A 455 -3.49 7.48 18.39
N THR A 456 -3.66 8.81 18.34
CA THR A 456 -4.77 9.52 18.98
C THR A 456 -6.13 9.13 18.41
N VAL A 457 -6.29 9.02 17.08
CA VAL A 457 -7.59 8.64 16.51
C VAL A 457 -8.01 7.20 16.85
N LEU A 458 -7.05 6.33 17.16
CA LEU A 458 -7.33 4.93 17.52
C LEU A 458 -7.72 4.74 18.99
N VAL A 459 -7.78 5.83 19.77
CA VAL A 459 -8.30 5.83 21.14
C VAL A 459 -9.83 5.68 21.11
N PRO A 460 -10.46 4.79 21.89
CA PRO A 460 -11.85 4.39 21.66
C PRO A 460 -12.87 5.54 21.55
N PRO A 461 -12.93 6.53 22.48
CA PRO A 461 -13.83 7.68 22.32
C PRO A 461 -13.62 8.47 21.03
N LEU A 462 -12.37 8.62 20.57
CA LEU A 462 -12.06 9.38 19.35
C LEU A 462 -12.36 8.56 18.09
N LEU A 463 -12.16 7.24 18.16
CA LEU A 463 -12.54 6.33 17.09
C LEU A 463 -14.05 6.31 16.89
N GLU A 464 -14.83 6.27 17.98
CA GLU A 464 -16.29 6.33 17.96
C GLU A 464 -16.79 7.66 17.39
N VAL A 465 -16.20 8.79 17.79
CA VAL A 465 -16.53 10.10 17.20
C VAL A 465 -16.19 10.15 15.71
N ALA A 466 -15.02 9.65 15.33
CA ALA A 466 -14.62 9.61 13.92
C ALA A 466 -15.55 8.72 13.09
N ASP A 467 -16.00 7.60 13.64
CA ASP A 467 -16.98 6.72 13.01
C ASP A 467 -18.35 7.39 12.87
N ALA A 468 -18.86 8.00 13.94
CA ALA A 468 -20.13 8.73 13.91
C ALA A 468 -20.14 9.87 12.88
N LEU A 469 -19.00 10.52 12.66
CA LEU A 469 -18.87 11.62 11.70
C LEU A 469 -18.67 11.17 10.26
N THR A 470 -18.12 9.98 10.01
CA THR A 470 -17.62 9.60 8.67
C THR A 470 -18.07 8.23 8.17
N GLY A 471 -18.61 7.37 9.05
CA GLY A 471 -18.88 5.95 8.76
C GLY A 471 -17.62 5.11 8.48
N SER A 472 -16.43 5.63 8.76
CA SER A 472 -15.16 5.00 8.38
C SER A 472 -14.44 4.24 9.51
N GLY A 473 -15.03 4.17 10.69
CA GLY A 473 -14.46 3.53 11.87
C GLY A 473 -13.90 2.12 11.64
N PRO A 474 -14.64 1.22 10.96
CA PRO A 474 -14.19 -0.16 10.71
C PRO A 474 -12.93 -0.27 9.82
N ILE A 475 -12.58 0.80 9.11
CA ILE A 475 -11.41 0.88 8.24
C ILE A 475 -10.34 1.86 8.74
N LEU A 476 -10.58 2.60 9.83
CA LEU A 476 -9.62 3.56 10.38
C LEU A 476 -8.32 2.93 10.88
N TRP A 477 -8.28 1.63 11.16
CA TRP A 477 -7.03 0.91 11.44
C TRP A 477 -5.95 1.11 10.35
N ARG A 478 -6.35 1.44 9.11
CA ARG A 478 -5.44 1.74 8.00
C ARG A 478 -4.59 3.00 8.22
N VAL A 479 -4.97 3.90 9.12
CA VAL A 479 -4.18 5.12 9.41
C VAL A 479 -2.78 4.81 9.95
N LEU A 480 -2.54 3.60 10.46
CA LEU A 480 -1.19 3.12 10.82
C LEU A 480 -0.24 3.07 9.61
N TYR A 481 -0.77 2.93 8.40
CA TYR A 481 0.04 2.94 7.19
C TYR A 481 0.51 4.32 6.76
N CYS A 482 -0.01 5.43 7.32
CA CYS A 482 0.44 6.80 7.01
C CYS A 482 1.93 7.02 7.33
N VAL A 483 2.48 6.16 8.18
CA VAL A 483 3.87 6.21 8.63
C VAL A 483 4.65 5.07 7.98
N PRO A 484 5.84 5.32 7.41
CA PRO A 484 6.64 4.27 6.75
C PRO A 484 7.39 3.44 7.80
N ILE A 485 6.64 2.57 8.50
CA ILE A 485 7.11 1.77 9.66
C ILE A 485 8.40 1.01 9.33
N GLY A 486 8.49 0.34 8.18
CA GLY A 486 9.69 -0.41 7.79
C GLY A 486 10.95 0.47 7.76
N VAL A 487 10.86 1.70 7.25
CA VAL A 487 11.99 2.65 7.24
C VAL A 487 12.33 3.12 8.65
N LEU A 488 11.32 3.36 9.50
CA LEU A 488 11.57 3.71 10.92
C LEU A 488 12.26 2.59 11.68
N VAL A 489 11.86 1.33 11.46
CA VAL A 489 12.56 0.15 12.01
C VAL A 489 13.99 0.10 11.50
N GLY A 490 14.22 0.36 10.20
CA GLY A 490 15.57 0.48 9.65
C GLY A 490 16.41 1.56 10.32
N LEU A 491 15.82 2.69 10.74
CA LEU A 491 16.53 3.77 11.44
C LEU A 491 17.02 3.36 12.84
N LEU A 492 16.36 2.40 13.50
CA LEU A 492 16.86 1.85 14.78
C LEU A 492 18.27 1.26 14.64
N ALA A 493 18.60 0.71 13.47
CA ALA A 493 19.89 0.08 13.21
C ALA A 493 21.08 1.07 13.19
N VAL A 494 20.81 2.38 13.13
CA VAL A 494 21.84 3.42 12.97
C VAL A 494 21.83 4.47 14.09
N VAL A 495 21.16 4.16 15.21
CA VAL A 495 21.09 5.04 16.39
C VAL A 495 22.47 5.25 17.04
N ARG A 496 22.74 6.45 17.55
CA ARG A 496 23.97 6.76 18.29
C ARG A 496 23.88 6.20 19.71
N LEU A 497 24.70 5.20 20.04
CA LEU A 497 24.91 4.77 21.42
C LEU A 497 25.93 5.71 22.11
N PRO A 498 25.54 6.49 23.14
CA PRO A 498 26.39 7.55 23.70
C PRO A 498 27.68 7.05 24.38
N ARG A 499 27.73 5.79 24.80
CA ARG A 499 28.77 5.26 25.70
C ARG A 499 29.93 4.53 25.01
N TRP A 500 29.89 4.35 23.70
CA TRP A 500 30.92 3.59 22.97
C TRP A 500 31.86 4.54 22.22
N THR A 501 32.64 5.31 22.99
CA THR A 501 33.77 6.10 22.49
C THR A 501 35.04 5.26 22.64
N GLY A 502 35.48 4.60 21.56
CA GLY A 502 36.64 3.71 21.56
C GLY A 502 36.72 2.79 20.34
N PRO A 503 37.69 1.85 20.30
CA PRO A 503 37.89 0.92 19.17
C PRO A 503 36.72 -0.03 18.91
N LEU A 504 35.76 -0.13 19.85
CA LEU A 504 34.55 -0.95 19.75
C LEU A 504 33.41 -0.27 18.97
N ARG A 505 33.52 1.03 18.64
CA ARG A 505 32.51 1.77 17.86
C ARG A 505 32.21 1.17 16.47
N PRO A 506 33.20 0.79 15.64
CA PRO A 506 32.92 0.10 14.37
C PRO A 506 32.24 -1.25 14.58
N VAL A 507 32.60 -1.99 15.64
CA VAL A 507 31.96 -3.25 16.00
C VAL A 507 30.48 -3.02 16.35
N ALA A 508 30.16 -1.98 17.13
CA ALA A 508 28.78 -1.55 17.42
C ALA A 508 27.95 -1.30 16.17
N ALA A 509 28.55 -0.57 15.22
CA ALA A 509 27.89 -0.12 14.01
C ALA A 509 27.47 -1.28 13.09
N VAL A 510 28.12 -2.43 13.23
CA VAL A 510 27.77 -3.67 12.53
C VAL A 510 26.91 -4.59 13.41
N ALA A 511 27.26 -4.71 14.69
CA ALA A 511 26.58 -5.60 15.62
C ALA A 511 25.10 -5.26 15.81
N LEU A 512 24.72 -3.97 15.88
CA LEU A 512 23.32 -3.59 16.05
C LEU A 512 22.43 -3.97 14.85
N PRO A 513 22.77 -3.60 13.60
CA PRO A 513 22.03 -4.08 12.43
C PRO A 513 21.97 -5.61 12.34
N VAL A 514 23.08 -6.30 12.60
CA VAL A 514 23.14 -7.77 12.55
C VAL A 514 22.26 -8.39 13.64
N ALA A 515 22.29 -7.85 14.85
CA ALA A 515 21.43 -8.31 15.94
C ALA A 515 19.94 -8.08 15.65
N LEU A 516 19.58 -6.94 15.04
CA LEU A 516 18.20 -6.69 14.62
C LEU A 516 17.76 -7.69 13.56
N VAL A 517 18.50 -7.84 12.46
CA VAL A 517 18.16 -8.79 11.39
C VAL A 517 18.15 -10.23 11.92
N GLY A 518 19.12 -10.61 12.76
CA GLY A 518 19.17 -11.90 13.42
C GLY A 518 17.94 -12.13 14.31
N SER A 519 17.49 -11.11 15.05
CA SER A 519 16.27 -11.21 15.86
C SER A 519 15.02 -11.37 15.00
N PHE A 520 14.97 -10.76 13.81
CA PHE A 520 13.86 -10.92 12.87
C PHE A 520 13.84 -12.33 12.30
N ALA A 521 15.01 -12.88 11.96
CA ALA A 521 15.13 -14.24 11.46
C ALA A 521 14.78 -15.31 12.51
N LEU A 522 15.01 -15.02 13.80
CA LEU A 522 14.74 -15.94 14.91
C LEU A 522 13.30 -15.87 15.43
N ALA A 523 12.66 -14.70 15.37
CA ALA A 523 11.38 -14.45 16.04
C ALA A 523 10.30 -13.82 15.15
N GLY A 524 10.59 -13.60 13.86
CA GLY A 524 9.61 -13.23 12.85
C GLY A 524 9.30 -14.42 11.94
N ALA A 525 8.29 -14.27 11.10
CA ALA A 525 7.89 -15.27 10.11
C ALA A 525 8.17 -14.79 8.69
N GLY A 526 8.79 -15.67 7.89
CA GLY A 526 9.00 -15.41 6.47
C GLY A 526 7.67 -15.28 5.74
N LEU A 527 7.60 -14.34 4.78
CA LEU A 527 6.43 -14.16 3.92
C LEU A 527 6.02 -15.44 3.18
N TRP A 528 6.95 -16.35 2.95
CA TRP A 528 6.77 -17.64 2.26
C TRP A 528 6.36 -18.80 3.20
N ASP A 529 6.24 -18.56 4.50
CA ASP A 529 5.87 -19.60 5.49
C ASP A 529 4.45 -19.39 6.03
N THR A 530 4.11 -18.15 6.40
CA THR A 530 2.81 -17.82 6.99
C THR A 530 2.29 -16.49 6.46
N THR A 531 0.96 -16.42 6.27
CA THR A 531 0.28 -15.14 6.04
C THR A 531 -1.03 -15.08 6.83
N ASP A 532 -1.37 -13.90 7.37
CA ASP A 532 -2.69 -13.61 7.97
C ASP A 532 -3.79 -13.43 6.89
N HIS A 533 -3.50 -13.76 5.62
CA HIS A 533 -4.40 -13.52 4.51
C HIS A 533 -4.53 -14.72 3.58
N ASN A 534 -5.60 -15.48 3.76
CA ASN A 534 -6.12 -16.48 2.80
C ASN A 534 -5.29 -17.77 2.65
N GLY A 535 -4.22 -17.94 3.43
CA GLY A 535 -3.40 -19.16 3.45
C GLY A 535 -1.89 -18.85 3.41
N PRO A 536 -1.00 -19.85 3.47
CA PRO A 536 0.43 -19.61 3.33
C PRO A 536 0.75 -19.15 1.90
N ALA A 537 1.58 -18.11 1.75
CA ALA A 537 2.15 -17.81 0.44
C ALA A 537 3.14 -18.92 0.08
N THR A 538 3.27 -19.21 -1.20
CA THR A 538 4.17 -20.28 -1.68
C THR A 538 5.21 -19.71 -2.63
N LEU A 539 6.42 -20.26 -2.60
CA LEU A 539 7.43 -19.97 -3.61
C LEU A 539 7.26 -20.94 -4.78
N THR A 540 7.05 -20.39 -5.96
CA THR A 540 6.96 -21.16 -7.21
C THR A 540 8.34 -21.25 -7.87
N SER A 541 8.51 -22.16 -8.83
CA SER A 541 9.76 -22.34 -9.58
C SER A 541 9.90 -21.39 -10.79
N ARG A 542 8.84 -20.63 -11.10
CA ARG A 542 8.77 -19.72 -12.24
C ARG A 542 7.82 -18.56 -11.95
N PRO A 543 7.92 -17.41 -12.65
CA PRO A 543 6.91 -16.36 -12.57
C PRO A 543 5.51 -16.91 -12.87
N THR A 544 4.54 -16.65 -11.99
CA THR A 544 3.15 -17.10 -12.15
C THR A 544 2.14 -16.02 -11.82
N TRP A 545 0.93 -16.17 -12.34
CA TRP A 545 -0.23 -15.41 -11.91
C TRP A 545 -0.50 -15.66 -10.42
N LYS A 546 -1.02 -14.65 -9.72
CA LYS A 546 -1.25 -14.71 -8.26
C LYS A 546 -2.64 -15.27 -7.95
N VAL A 547 -2.94 -16.42 -8.56
CA VAL A 547 -4.21 -17.14 -8.41
C VAL A 547 -3.92 -18.60 -8.09
N ASP A 548 -4.95 -19.33 -7.71
CA ASP A 548 -4.87 -20.79 -7.67
C ASP A 548 -4.64 -21.32 -9.09
N LEU A 549 -3.50 -21.96 -9.32
CA LEU A 549 -3.06 -22.37 -10.67
C LEU A 549 -3.87 -23.56 -11.20
N THR A 550 -4.39 -24.40 -10.30
CA THR A 550 -5.28 -25.50 -10.67
C THR A 550 -6.62 -24.94 -11.12
N ALA A 551 -7.19 -24.02 -10.35
CA ALA A 551 -8.41 -23.29 -10.69
C ALA A 551 -8.29 -22.49 -11.98
N LYS A 552 -7.13 -21.89 -12.25
CA LYS A 552 -6.84 -21.24 -13.53
C LYS A 552 -6.93 -22.22 -14.70
N ALA A 553 -6.27 -23.38 -14.59
CA ALA A 553 -6.33 -24.40 -15.64
C ALA A 553 -7.75 -24.97 -15.83
N GLN A 554 -8.52 -25.09 -14.74
CA GLN A 554 -9.94 -25.45 -14.77
C GLN A 554 -10.78 -24.43 -15.54
N VAL A 555 -10.61 -23.14 -15.25
CA VAL A 555 -11.30 -22.05 -15.95
C VAL A 555 -10.94 -22.04 -17.43
N GLU A 556 -9.65 -22.11 -17.78
CA GLU A 556 -9.20 -22.15 -19.18
C GLU A 556 -9.84 -23.33 -19.94
N ALA A 557 -9.86 -24.54 -19.34
CA ALA A 557 -10.46 -25.71 -19.98
C ALA A 557 -11.98 -25.60 -20.20
N VAL A 558 -12.69 -24.82 -19.36
CA VAL A 558 -14.13 -24.57 -19.50
C VAL A 558 -14.39 -23.49 -20.56
N LEU A 559 -13.56 -22.45 -20.61
CA LEU A 559 -13.66 -21.39 -21.61
C LEU A 559 -13.28 -21.89 -23.02
N ASP A 560 -12.24 -22.71 -23.15
CA ASP A 560 -11.85 -23.37 -24.41
C ASP A 560 -12.97 -24.28 -24.95
N ALA A 561 -13.88 -24.73 -24.08
CA ALA A 561 -15.06 -25.50 -24.46
C ALA A 561 -16.25 -24.62 -24.91
N GLY A 562 -16.11 -23.30 -24.92
CA GLY A 562 -17.14 -22.35 -25.34
C GLY A 562 -18.18 -22.03 -24.27
N ALA A 563 -17.84 -22.17 -22.99
CA ALA A 563 -18.77 -21.83 -21.92
C ALA A 563 -19.04 -20.32 -21.86
N THR A 564 -20.31 -19.95 -21.85
CA THR A 564 -20.80 -18.56 -21.73
C THR A 564 -21.95 -18.48 -20.74
N GLY A 565 -22.28 -17.28 -20.23
CA GLY A 565 -23.39 -17.09 -19.29
C GLY A 565 -23.03 -17.54 -17.86
N VAL A 566 -24.03 -17.90 -17.05
CA VAL A 566 -23.78 -18.26 -15.64
C VAL A 566 -23.26 -19.69 -15.54
N VAL A 567 -22.12 -19.90 -14.88
CA VAL A 567 -21.49 -21.21 -14.72
C VAL A 567 -21.26 -21.56 -13.25
N LEU A 568 -21.51 -22.82 -12.90
CA LEU A 568 -21.24 -23.37 -11.59
C LEU A 568 -19.96 -24.21 -11.64
N LEU A 569 -18.92 -23.73 -10.98
CA LEU A 569 -17.60 -24.38 -10.94
C LEU A 569 -17.20 -24.72 -9.49
N PRO A 570 -16.13 -25.48 -9.27
CA PRO A 570 -15.51 -25.58 -7.95
C PRO A 570 -15.18 -24.19 -7.37
N PRO A 571 -15.16 -24.01 -6.04
CA PRO A 571 -15.09 -22.68 -5.42
C PRO A 571 -13.91 -21.82 -5.86
N MET A 572 -12.71 -22.39 -6.00
CA MET A 572 -11.53 -21.64 -6.45
C MET A 572 -11.63 -21.28 -7.95
N ALA A 573 -12.20 -22.14 -8.78
CA ALA A 573 -12.44 -21.82 -10.20
C ALA A 573 -13.50 -20.71 -10.37
N MET A 574 -14.57 -20.73 -9.57
CA MET A 574 -15.53 -19.62 -9.53
C MET A 574 -14.86 -18.30 -9.15
N GLN A 575 -13.93 -18.31 -8.20
CA GLN A 575 -13.15 -17.13 -7.84
C GLN A 575 -12.28 -16.63 -9.01
N VAL A 576 -11.67 -17.54 -9.77
CA VAL A 576 -10.74 -17.19 -10.87
C VAL A 576 -11.46 -16.69 -12.12
N LEU A 577 -12.62 -17.24 -12.45
CA LEU A 577 -13.36 -16.91 -13.67
C LEU A 577 -13.51 -15.41 -13.99
N PRO A 578 -13.99 -14.53 -13.06
CA PRO A 578 -14.18 -13.11 -13.36
C PRO A 578 -12.87 -12.35 -13.60
N MET A 579 -11.71 -12.98 -13.36
CA MET A 579 -10.38 -12.41 -13.59
C MET A 579 -9.82 -12.78 -14.98
N VAL A 580 -10.55 -13.57 -15.77
CA VAL A 580 -10.11 -14.09 -17.07
C VAL A 580 -10.98 -13.59 -18.22
N THR A 581 -12.29 -13.46 -18.03
CA THR A 581 -13.25 -13.10 -19.08
C THR A 581 -14.49 -12.41 -18.50
N THR A 582 -15.27 -11.77 -19.35
CA THR A 582 -16.64 -11.30 -19.08
C THR A 582 -17.72 -12.04 -19.87
N ASP A 583 -17.38 -13.08 -20.63
CA ASP A 583 -18.37 -13.89 -21.38
C ASP A 583 -19.08 -14.93 -20.50
N ALA A 584 -18.47 -15.29 -19.37
CA ALA A 584 -19.00 -16.24 -18.39
C ALA A 584 -18.92 -15.69 -16.96
N TYR A 585 -19.96 -15.94 -16.18
CA TYR A 585 -20.14 -15.41 -14.83
C TYR A 585 -20.23 -16.54 -13.81
N ALA A 586 -19.47 -16.45 -12.73
CA ALA A 586 -19.53 -17.44 -11.68
C ALA A 586 -20.80 -17.29 -10.86
N VAL A 587 -21.41 -18.41 -10.46
CA VAL A 587 -22.54 -18.39 -9.52
C VAL A 587 -22.18 -17.66 -8.22
N ASP A 588 -21.02 -17.97 -7.64
CA ASP A 588 -20.48 -17.32 -6.44
C ASP A 588 -18.94 -17.28 -6.48
N PRO A 589 -18.33 -16.20 -7.00
CA PRO A 589 -16.88 -16.01 -6.95
C PRO A 589 -16.38 -15.77 -5.52
N ARG A 590 -17.25 -15.26 -4.62
CA ARG A 590 -16.96 -15.06 -3.19
C ARG A 590 -18.25 -14.82 -2.42
N GLY A 591 -18.59 -15.70 -1.47
CA GLY A 591 -19.84 -15.61 -0.70
C GLY A 591 -20.03 -14.36 0.19
N TRP A 592 -19.04 -13.47 0.27
CA TRP A 592 -19.26 -12.11 0.79
C TRP A 592 -20.02 -11.23 -0.21
N TYR A 593 -19.73 -11.34 -1.51
CA TYR A 593 -20.33 -10.52 -2.55
C TYR A 593 -21.83 -10.76 -2.71
N THR A 594 -22.29 -12.01 -2.61
CA THR A 594 -23.72 -12.34 -2.64
C THR A 594 -24.51 -11.77 -1.44
N ARG A 595 -23.84 -11.28 -0.39
CA ARG A 595 -24.51 -10.60 0.76
C ARG A 595 -24.70 -9.10 0.54
N ILE A 596 -24.00 -8.52 -0.41
CA ILE A 596 -24.00 -7.09 -0.71
C ILE A 596 -24.42 -6.79 -2.15
N LEU A 597 -24.79 -7.84 -2.90
CA LEU A 597 -25.31 -7.74 -4.25
C LEU A 597 -26.77 -7.30 -4.18
N ALA A 598 -27.11 -6.22 -4.89
CA ALA A 598 -28.48 -5.70 -4.99
C ALA A 598 -29.34 -6.49 -6.00
N GLU A 599 -29.22 -7.82 -5.97
CA GLU A 599 -30.04 -8.77 -6.72
C GLU A 599 -31.25 -9.19 -5.86
N PRO A 600 -32.42 -9.53 -6.44
CA PRO A 600 -33.55 -10.08 -5.69
C PRO A 600 -33.15 -11.19 -4.71
N ASP A 601 -33.69 -11.14 -3.48
CA ASP A 601 -33.33 -12.06 -2.39
C ASP A 601 -33.45 -13.54 -2.77
N ALA A 602 -34.45 -13.89 -3.58
CA ALA A 602 -34.66 -15.24 -4.07
C ALA A 602 -33.48 -15.77 -4.90
N GLN A 603 -32.93 -14.94 -5.80
CA GLN A 603 -31.75 -15.31 -6.62
C GLN A 603 -30.48 -15.36 -5.76
N ASN A 604 -30.30 -14.39 -4.87
CA ASN A 604 -29.21 -14.38 -3.89
C ASN A 604 -29.23 -15.61 -2.97
N GLU A 605 -30.41 -16.12 -2.61
CA GLU A 605 -30.57 -17.38 -1.87
C GLU A 605 -30.15 -18.59 -2.71
N GLN A 606 -30.56 -18.66 -3.98
CA GLN A 606 -30.14 -19.73 -4.89
C GLN A 606 -28.62 -19.72 -5.12
N ARG A 607 -27.99 -18.54 -5.27
CA ARG A 607 -26.52 -18.44 -5.40
C ARG A 607 -25.83 -19.00 -4.17
N ARG A 608 -26.30 -18.61 -2.97
CA ARG A 608 -25.76 -19.13 -1.70
C ARG A 608 -25.98 -20.63 -1.56
N LEU A 609 -27.10 -21.17 -2.06
CA LEU A 609 -27.39 -22.60 -2.07
C LEU A 609 -26.41 -23.36 -2.96
N LEU A 610 -26.24 -22.94 -4.21
CA LEU A 610 -25.30 -23.53 -5.16
C LEU A 610 -23.84 -23.35 -4.72
N ALA A 611 -23.49 -22.24 -4.06
CA ALA A 611 -22.17 -22.03 -3.49
C ALA A 611 -21.85 -23.04 -2.38
N ARG A 612 -22.81 -23.30 -1.47
CA ARG A 612 -22.65 -24.33 -0.43
C ARG A 612 -22.64 -25.74 -1.03
N TYR A 613 -23.38 -25.98 -2.11
CA TYR A 613 -23.29 -27.23 -2.88
C TYR A 613 -21.89 -27.42 -3.48
N ALA A 614 -21.34 -26.41 -4.14
CA ALA A 614 -20.00 -26.44 -4.72
C ALA A 614 -18.90 -26.66 -3.66
N ARG A 615 -19.09 -26.14 -2.44
CA ARG A 615 -18.18 -26.34 -1.29
C ARG A 615 -18.36 -27.67 -0.56
N ASP A 616 -19.35 -28.49 -0.94
CA ASP A 616 -19.71 -29.74 -0.25
C ASP A 616 -20.08 -29.53 1.24
N THR A 617 -20.60 -28.35 1.59
CA THR A 617 -20.96 -27.98 2.97
C THR A 617 -22.46 -28.10 3.26
N THR A 618 -23.25 -28.54 2.28
CA THR A 618 -24.70 -28.73 2.45
C THR A 618 -25.02 -30.21 2.59
N PRO A 619 -25.56 -30.67 3.72
CA PRO A 619 -26.08 -32.02 3.82
C PRO A 619 -27.28 -32.16 2.87
N ARG A 620 -27.14 -33.00 1.83
CA ARG A 620 -28.22 -33.52 0.95
C ARG A 620 -29.25 -32.49 0.46
N LEU A 621 -28.81 -31.59 -0.43
CA LEU A 621 -29.71 -30.90 -1.35
C LEU A 621 -30.49 -31.90 -2.20
N THR A 622 -31.83 -31.84 -2.26
CA THR A 622 -32.60 -32.73 -3.15
C THR A 622 -32.31 -32.41 -4.62
N GLY A 623 -32.49 -33.38 -5.53
CA GLY A 623 -32.33 -33.13 -6.97
C GLY A 623 -33.28 -32.06 -7.49
N GLU A 624 -34.48 -31.96 -6.91
CA GLU A 624 -35.47 -30.93 -7.24
C GLU A 624 -35.01 -29.53 -6.81
N ASP A 625 -34.53 -29.37 -5.58
CA ASP A 625 -34.02 -28.08 -5.09
C ASP A 625 -32.78 -27.63 -5.88
N LEU A 626 -31.89 -28.57 -6.20
CA LEU A 626 -30.74 -28.31 -7.05
C LEU A 626 -31.17 -27.86 -8.45
N GLY A 627 -32.10 -28.58 -9.08
CA GLY A 627 -32.64 -28.21 -10.39
C GLY A 627 -33.36 -26.86 -10.38
N ARG A 628 -34.11 -26.55 -9.32
CA ARG A 628 -34.77 -25.24 -9.15
C ARG A 628 -33.74 -24.12 -9.08
N ALA A 629 -32.69 -24.30 -8.27
CA ALA A 629 -31.62 -23.31 -8.13
C ALA A 629 -30.87 -23.09 -9.44
N LEU A 630 -30.51 -24.18 -10.14
CA LEU A 630 -29.81 -24.14 -11.43
C LEU A 630 -30.64 -23.45 -12.52
N ARG A 631 -31.95 -23.71 -12.59
CA ARG A 631 -32.85 -23.03 -13.55
C ARG A 631 -33.10 -21.56 -13.20
N THR A 632 -33.23 -21.23 -11.91
CA THR A 632 -33.49 -19.85 -11.45
C THR A 632 -32.34 -18.91 -11.80
N LEU A 633 -31.11 -19.43 -11.82
CA LEU A 633 -29.91 -18.69 -12.17
C LEU A 633 -29.46 -18.94 -13.62
N GLU A 634 -30.24 -19.67 -14.41
CA GLU A 634 -29.96 -19.98 -15.81
C GLU A 634 -28.54 -20.52 -16.04
N VAL A 635 -28.13 -21.48 -15.20
CA VAL A 635 -26.77 -22.04 -15.26
C VAL A 635 -26.56 -22.81 -16.56
N THR A 636 -25.54 -22.45 -17.33
CA THR A 636 -25.27 -23.05 -18.64
C THR A 636 -24.31 -24.25 -18.56
N VAL A 637 -23.43 -24.26 -17.56
CA VAL A 637 -22.46 -25.33 -17.33
C VAL A 637 -22.32 -25.59 -15.84
N VAL A 638 -22.36 -26.86 -15.43
CA VAL A 638 -22.03 -27.29 -14.07
C VAL A 638 -20.82 -28.20 -14.12
N CYS A 639 -19.75 -27.83 -13.41
CA CYS A 639 -18.55 -28.65 -13.27
C CYS A 639 -18.37 -29.08 -11.81
N VAL A 640 -18.10 -30.37 -11.62
CA VAL A 640 -17.73 -30.96 -10.32
C VAL A 640 -16.33 -31.55 -10.41
N THR A 641 -15.59 -31.53 -9.29
CA THR A 641 -14.27 -32.17 -9.21
C THR A 641 -14.37 -33.67 -9.51
N GLN A 642 -13.35 -34.29 -10.10
CA GLN A 642 -13.35 -35.74 -10.37
C GLN A 642 -13.71 -36.58 -9.14
N ALA A 643 -13.20 -36.22 -7.96
CA ALA A 643 -13.48 -36.92 -6.69
C ALA A 643 -14.97 -36.94 -6.29
N ARG A 644 -15.79 -36.07 -6.88
CA ARG A 644 -17.24 -35.95 -6.60
C ARG A 644 -18.10 -36.41 -7.77
N ALA A 645 -17.52 -36.66 -8.95
CA ALA A 645 -18.27 -36.91 -10.17
C ALA A 645 -19.22 -38.12 -10.03
N GLU A 646 -18.75 -39.25 -9.52
CA GLU A 646 -19.56 -40.46 -9.35
C GLU A 646 -20.81 -40.24 -8.48
N ARG A 647 -20.69 -39.39 -7.46
CA ARG A 647 -21.78 -39.09 -6.52
C ARG A 647 -22.75 -38.04 -7.07
N GLU A 648 -22.24 -37.03 -7.78
CA GLU A 648 -23.02 -35.85 -8.14
C GLU A 648 -23.66 -35.94 -9.53
N LEU A 649 -23.04 -36.67 -10.49
CA LEU A 649 -23.57 -36.77 -11.86
C LEU A 649 -25.00 -37.34 -11.94
N PRO A 650 -25.38 -38.39 -11.19
CA PRO A 650 -26.77 -38.86 -11.21
C PRO A 650 -27.77 -37.78 -10.75
N ARG A 651 -27.39 -36.96 -9.76
CA ARG A 651 -28.22 -35.89 -9.20
C ARG A 651 -28.34 -34.71 -10.15
N LEU A 652 -27.26 -34.41 -10.88
CA LEU A 652 -27.26 -33.40 -11.94
C LEU A 652 -28.13 -33.85 -13.12
N ALA A 653 -28.09 -35.14 -13.47
CA ALA A 653 -28.98 -35.70 -14.49
C ALA A 653 -30.46 -35.59 -14.08
N GLU A 654 -30.81 -35.90 -12.82
CA GLU A 654 -32.16 -35.66 -12.27
C GLU A 654 -32.56 -34.16 -12.32
N ALA A 655 -31.59 -33.26 -12.18
CA ALA A 655 -31.79 -31.82 -12.27
C ALA A 655 -31.88 -31.27 -13.71
N GLY A 656 -31.74 -32.13 -14.73
CA GLY A 656 -31.80 -31.77 -16.16
C GLY A 656 -30.44 -31.40 -16.78
N TYR A 657 -29.33 -31.84 -16.19
CA TYR A 657 -27.97 -31.60 -16.69
C TYR A 657 -27.28 -32.92 -17.02
N ALA A 658 -26.96 -33.15 -18.30
CA ALA A 658 -26.37 -34.39 -18.79
C ALA A 658 -25.15 -34.14 -19.70
N ASP A 659 -24.76 -35.16 -20.46
CA ASP A 659 -23.56 -35.19 -21.32
C ASP A 659 -22.25 -34.91 -20.55
N PRO A 660 -21.84 -35.80 -19.64
CA PRO A 660 -20.64 -35.58 -18.84
C PRO A 660 -19.38 -35.55 -19.70
N ARG A 661 -18.71 -34.40 -19.75
CA ARG A 661 -17.43 -34.21 -20.42
C ARG A 661 -16.34 -33.90 -19.42
N ARG A 662 -15.23 -34.63 -19.51
CA ARG A 662 -14.05 -34.37 -18.69
C ARG A 662 -13.34 -33.09 -19.18
N ARG A 663 -13.04 -32.18 -18.25
CA ARG A 663 -12.31 -30.93 -18.49
C ARG A 663 -11.30 -30.73 -17.37
N ALA A 664 -10.01 -30.75 -17.67
CA ALA A 664 -8.94 -30.80 -16.67
C ALA A 664 -9.18 -31.91 -15.62
N ASP A 665 -9.20 -31.56 -14.34
CA ASP A 665 -9.53 -32.41 -13.19
C ASP A 665 -10.99 -32.26 -12.72
N MET A 666 -11.88 -31.86 -13.64
CA MET A 666 -13.33 -31.75 -13.43
C MET A 666 -14.11 -32.58 -14.45
N THR A 667 -15.36 -32.88 -14.11
CA THR A 667 -16.37 -33.36 -15.06
C THR A 667 -17.47 -32.31 -15.14
N CYS A 668 -17.76 -31.85 -16.35
CA CYS A 668 -18.73 -30.81 -16.63
C CYS A 668 -19.94 -31.39 -17.38
N VAL A 669 -21.11 -30.86 -17.10
CA VAL A 669 -22.39 -31.20 -17.72
C VAL A 669 -23.12 -29.93 -18.15
N THR A 670 -23.97 -30.06 -19.15
CA THR A 670 -24.79 -28.96 -19.72
C THR A 670 -26.27 -29.29 -19.60
N PRO A 671 -27.16 -28.28 -19.59
CA PRO A 671 -28.59 -28.52 -19.57
C PRO A 671 -29.02 -29.30 -20.82
N THR A 672 -29.93 -30.25 -20.66
CA THR A 672 -30.54 -31.04 -21.75
C THR A 672 -31.72 -30.36 -22.40
#